data_AF-A0A2N9HN18-F1
#
_entry.id   AF-A0A2N9HN18-F1
#
_cell.length_a   1.000
_cell.length_b   1.000
_cell.length_c   1.000
_cell.angle_alpha   90.00
_cell.angle_beta   90.00
_cell.angle_gamma   90.00
#
_symmetry.space_group_name_H-M   'P 1'
#
loop_
_entity.id
_entity.type
_entity.pdbx_description
1 polymer ?
#
loop_
_entity_poly.entity_id
_entity_poly.type
_entity_poly.pdbx_seq_one_letter_code
_entity_poly.pdbx_strand_id
1 'polypeptide(L)'
;MILSTSATGKELHAAISIKESRPWTYKAILCVDPYHHMLATSAFSGRIPSNLTNCPELRVMDFIQNKLIGNIPVELGSLRKLEKLYIGENNLTGGIPPSLGNISSLQVLNLGLNNFVGNIPDEIGRLQRLSFFHVGANNLSGMIPYSLYNISALSTFSILLNQLNGTLPDNIGLTLPNLRFLSMSVNKFFGSIPVSLSNASRLETIDLSYNKLVGQVPTDLGNLLDLQWLGVGQNNLGSNNSKDLDFLTSLKNCTKLEILEFSSNNFGGSLPNSIRNLSMQLSKLYLNDNQLSGIIPTAFENFINLTILNMANNLFTGSIPAYFMKFQKLGGLFLGGNRLSGHIPSSIGDLTQLVVLYLSRNNLEGSIPSSLGNCKYLQSLEISTNNLGGVIPISHFPQILVLSLAQNSLNGTLPVEVGNLKNIFYLDVSENNLSGEIPRTISDCLTLENLYLQGNSFQGTLPPSWASLRGLQYLDLSRNNLSGTIPKDLQNLSLLYLNLSFNNLEGEVPTEGVFRNASGISVTGNKKLCGGILELQLQACDIKVKKRGKSHALKLTVIIVCGILCFLLSSLFLVLYWRRKSKKKSSSTLSNTELISKYIKETEIVDQEEMIIAVKVLNLQQKGASKSFIAECNVLRNIRHRNLVKTLTCCASIDYKGNEFKAIVFEFMANGSLENWLHPNIDNENQSRNLNLLQRLIIAIDVASALHYLHEYCKRPIIHCDLKPSNVLLDNDMIAHVSDFGLARLLSATNDVSQNQTSTVGIKGSIGYAAPEYGAGGVKEGDVYSYGILVLEMFTGRRPTDKMFKDGFNLHNFVRMALPERLVQIVDPKTFPQEK
;
A
#
# COMPACT_ATOMS: atom_id res chain seq x y z
N MET A 1 -11.32 58.95 10.71
CA MET A 1 -12.70 58.55 11.05
C MET A 1 -13.57 58.90 9.84
N ILE A 2 -14.19 57.91 9.19
CA ILE A 2 -15.40 57.96 8.32
C ILE A 2 -15.52 59.07 7.22
N LEU A 3 -15.79 58.65 5.95
CA LEU A 3 -16.18 59.46 4.75
C LEU A 3 -15.09 60.46 4.24
N SER A 4 -15.08 61.01 3.01
CA SER A 4 -15.52 60.65 1.63
C SER A 4 -14.97 61.73 0.64
N THR A 5 -15.13 61.81 -0.70
CA THR A 5 -15.84 61.10 -1.80
C THR A 5 -15.17 61.47 -3.15
N SER A 6 -15.12 60.57 -4.15
CA SER A 6 -14.82 60.86 -5.59
C SER A 6 -13.40 61.41 -5.90
N ALA A 7 -12.87 61.56 -7.13
CA ALA A 7 -13.27 61.28 -8.51
C ALA A 7 -11.96 61.22 -9.38
N THR A 8 -11.83 60.71 -10.61
CA THR A 8 -12.61 59.81 -11.51
C THR A 8 -11.69 59.37 -12.66
N GLY A 9 -11.88 58.19 -13.27
CA GLY A 9 -11.11 57.77 -14.46
C GLY A 9 -11.67 56.52 -15.16
N LYS A 10 -12.36 56.70 -16.30
CA LYS A 10 -12.92 55.61 -17.12
C LYS A 10 -12.04 55.38 -18.34
N GLU A 11 -11.71 54.12 -18.62
CA GLU A 11 -11.76 53.61 -20.00
C GLU A 11 -11.90 52.07 -20.00
N LEU A 12 -13.14 51.60 -19.94
CA LEU A 12 -13.47 50.17 -20.03
C LEU A 12 -14.90 50.02 -20.58
N HIS A 13 -15.05 49.86 -21.90
CA HIS A 13 -16.21 49.17 -22.52
C HIS A 13 -16.02 48.96 -24.03
N ALA A 14 -15.92 47.70 -24.42
CA ALA A 14 -16.45 47.20 -25.69
C ALA A 14 -16.92 45.76 -25.44
N ALA A 15 -18.23 45.54 -25.36
CA ALA A 15 -18.79 44.22 -25.08
C ALA A 15 -19.21 43.54 -26.38
N ILE A 16 -18.94 42.24 -26.51
CA ILE A 16 -19.56 41.39 -27.52
C ILE A 16 -20.55 40.46 -26.82
N SER A 17 -21.82 40.62 -27.15
CA SER A 17 -22.91 39.80 -26.63
C SER A 17 -23.13 38.59 -27.55
N ILE A 18 -23.01 37.38 -27.00
CA ILE A 18 -23.59 36.16 -27.57
C ILE A 18 -24.33 35.45 -26.45
N LYS A 19 -25.62 35.19 -26.66
CA LYS A 19 -26.45 34.43 -25.73
C LYS A 19 -26.21 32.92 -25.85
N GLU A 20 -26.47 32.24 -24.74
CA GLU A 20 -26.77 30.80 -24.62
C GLU A 20 -25.63 29.77 -24.87
N SER A 21 -25.38 28.96 -23.84
CA SER A 21 -24.71 27.65 -23.87
C SER A 21 -23.21 27.56 -24.26
N ARG A 22 -22.31 27.78 -23.29
CA ARG A 22 -21.04 27.03 -23.09
C ARG A 22 -20.32 27.43 -21.78
N PRO A 23 -19.80 26.50 -20.96
CA PRO A 23 -19.04 26.85 -19.75
C PRO A 23 -17.59 27.32 -19.98
N TRP A 24 -17.06 27.16 -21.20
CA TRP A 24 -15.61 27.22 -21.48
C TRP A 24 -15.01 28.62 -21.62
N THR A 25 -15.82 29.67 -21.80
CA THR A 25 -15.36 31.00 -22.26
C THR A 25 -14.94 31.98 -21.18
N TYR A 26 -15.02 31.61 -19.89
CA TYR A 26 -14.90 32.57 -18.77
C TYR A 26 -13.77 32.31 -17.74
N LYS A 27 -12.85 31.37 -18.00
CA LYS A 27 -11.76 31.04 -17.04
C LYS A 27 -10.36 30.81 -17.62
N ALA A 28 -10.15 31.00 -18.92
CA ALA A 28 -8.80 31.10 -19.50
C ALA A 28 -8.49 32.58 -19.78
N ILE A 29 -7.40 33.11 -19.18
CA ILE A 29 -6.59 34.31 -19.53
C ILE A 29 -5.96 34.92 -18.25
N LEU A 30 -4.63 34.81 -18.13
CA LEU A 30 -3.70 35.59 -17.26
C LEU A 30 -3.87 35.44 -15.71
N CYS A 31 -2.85 35.66 -14.85
CA CYS A 31 -1.54 36.32 -15.04
C CYS A 31 -0.41 35.74 -14.15
N VAL A 32 0.79 35.60 -14.74
CA VAL A 32 2.16 35.87 -14.21
C VAL A 32 2.54 35.49 -12.76
N ASP A 33 3.35 34.42 -12.63
CA ASP A 33 4.68 34.42 -11.95
C ASP A 33 5.55 33.25 -12.52
N PRO A 34 6.89 33.28 -12.50
CA PRO A 34 7.73 32.12 -12.85
C PRO A 34 7.97 31.09 -11.74
N TYR A 35 7.69 31.40 -10.47
CA TYR A 35 8.16 30.66 -9.29
C TYR A 35 7.06 30.21 -8.30
N HIS A 36 5.76 30.34 -8.61
CA HIS A 36 4.67 29.80 -7.78
C HIS A 36 3.75 28.84 -8.56
N HIS A 37 3.47 27.69 -7.93
CA HIS A 37 2.68 26.58 -8.48
C HIS A 37 1.27 26.57 -7.85
N MET A 38 0.41 27.54 -8.22
CA MET A 38 -1.00 27.55 -7.80
C MET A 38 -1.93 28.21 -8.84
N LEU A 39 -3.00 27.46 -9.19
CA LEU A 39 -4.36 27.89 -9.58
C LEU A 39 -5.00 27.22 -10.83
N ALA A 40 -4.70 25.95 -11.08
CA ALA A 40 -5.57 25.09 -11.89
C ALA A 40 -5.87 23.76 -11.18
N THR A 41 -7.09 23.60 -10.64
CA THR A 41 -8.13 22.95 -11.44
C THR A 41 -9.51 23.52 -11.08
N SER A 42 -10.31 23.78 -12.11
CA SER A 42 -11.68 23.27 -12.11
C SER A 42 -11.59 21.95 -12.87
N ALA A 43 -12.16 20.85 -12.40
CA ALA A 43 -11.91 19.52 -13.01
C ALA A 43 -12.49 19.39 -14.44
N PHE A 44 -11.79 19.94 -15.42
CA PHE A 44 -12.21 19.96 -16.82
C PHE A 44 -12.14 18.55 -17.39
N SER A 45 -13.19 18.17 -18.11
CA SER A 45 -13.35 16.83 -18.69
C SER A 45 -13.96 16.93 -20.08
N GLY A 46 -13.78 15.87 -20.88
CA GLY A 46 -14.00 15.92 -22.32
C GLY A 46 -12.74 16.39 -23.06
N ARG A 47 -12.91 16.81 -24.32
CA ARG A 47 -11.79 17.20 -25.19
C ARG A 47 -11.40 18.67 -24.99
N ILE A 48 -10.13 18.99 -25.17
CA ILE A 48 -9.67 20.38 -25.34
C ILE A 48 -10.46 20.97 -26.53
N PRO A 49 -11.18 22.10 -26.35
CA PRO A 49 -12.06 22.59 -27.40
C PRO A 49 -11.28 23.45 -28.41
N SER A 50 -11.41 23.15 -29.71
CA SER A 50 -10.66 23.83 -30.78
C SER A 50 -11.03 25.32 -30.95
N ASN A 51 -12.14 25.79 -30.36
CA ASN A 51 -12.54 27.19 -30.40
C ASN A 51 -11.65 28.13 -29.56
N LEU A 52 -10.69 27.61 -28.80
CA LEU A 52 -9.64 28.40 -28.13
C LEU A 52 -8.79 29.20 -29.12
N THR A 53 -8.74 28.79 -30.40
CA THR A 53 -8.07 29.54 -31.48
C THR A 53 -8.69 30.90 -31.77
N ASN A 54 -9.94 31.15 -31.34
CA ASN A 54 -10.59 32.45 -31.43
C ASN A 54 -10.01 33.50 -30.45
N CYS A 55 -9.04 33.11 -29.61
CA CYS A 55 -8.32 34.00 -28.70
C CYS A 55 -6.86 34.22 -29.19
N PRO A 56 -6.62 34.98 -30.28
CA PRO A 56 -5.29 35.10 -30.90
C PRO A 56 -4.23 35.77 -30.00
N GLU A 57 -4.65 36.50 -28.96
CA GLU A 57 -3.80 37.15 -27.96
C GLU A 57 -3.39 36.23 -26.80
N LEU A 58 -3.78 34.95 -26.81
CA LEU A 58 -3.50 34.02 -25.72
C LEU A 58 -1.99 33.70 -25.60
N ARG A 59 -1.35 34.17 -24.52
CA ARG A 59 0.08 33.95 -24.22
C ARG A 59 0.37 32.76 -23.31
N VAL A 60 -0.59 32.34 -22.48
CA VAL A 60 -0.45 31.19 -21.57
C VAL A 60 -1.72 30.34 -21.65
N MET A 61 -1.55 29.03 -21.81
CA MET A 61 -2.58 28.02 -21.73
C MET A 61 -2.14 27.00 -20.68
N ASP A 62 -2.94 26.86 -19.61
CA ASP A 62 -2.69 25.89 -18.55
C ASP A 62 -3.92 25.04 -18.28
N PHE A 63 -3.72 23.73 -18.39
CA PHE A 63 -4.67 22.67 -18.19
C PHE A 63 -4.07 21.51 -17.37
N ILE A 64 -3.00 21.72 -16.61
CA ILE A 64 -2.41 20.68 -15.73
C ILE A 64 -3.44 20.15 -14.71
N GLN A 65 -3.32 18.86 -14.36
CA GLN A 65 -4.13 18.16 -13.33
C GLN A 65 -5.64 18.10 -13.64
N ASN A 66 -6.02 17.82 -14.88
CA ASN A 66 -7.42 17.73 -15.31
C ASN A 66 -7.83 16.31 -15.75
N LYS A 67 -9.12 16.12 -16.07
CA LYS A 67 -9.66 14.87 -16.63
C LYS A 67 -9.93 15.01 -18.14
N LEU A 68 -9.08 15.75 -18.86
CA LEU A 68 -9.22 15.93 -20.30
C LEU A 68 -8.88 14.62 -21.03
N ILE A 69 -9.57 14.37 -22.15
CA ILE A 69 -9.50 13.13 -22.93
C ILE A 69 -9.44 13.42 -24.43
N GLY A 70 -8.96 12.46 -25.22
CA GLY A 70 -8.81 12.62 -26.66
C GLY A 70 -7.54 13.41 -27.02
N ASN A 71 -7.48 13.89 -28.26
CA ASN A 71 -6.23 14.42 -28.81
C ASN A 71 -6.11 15.94 -28.61
N ILE A 72 -4.87 16.45 -28.64
CA ILE A 72 -4.62 17.90 -28.77
C ILE A 72 -5.17 18.37 -30.13
N PRO A 73 -6.02 19.42 -30.19
CA PRO A 73 -6.54 19.92 -31.45
C PRO A 73 -5.44 20.50 -32.34
N VAL A 74 -5.43 20.11 -33.62
CA VAL A 74 -4.41 20.55 -34.60
C VAL A 74 -4.45 22.06 -34.82
N GLU A 75 -5.61 22.67 -34.60
CA GLU A 75 -5.88 24.09 -34.78
C GLU A 75 -5.10 24.97 -33.79
N LEU A 76 -4.70 24.44 -32.62
CA LEU A 76 -3.92 25.22 -31.63
C LEU A 76 -2.60 25.78 -32.19
N GLY A 77 -2.06 25.16 -33.25
CA GLY A 77 -0.93 25.69 -34.02
C GLY A 77 -1.15 27.07 -34.66
N SER A 78 -2.38 27.60 -34.66
CA SER A 78 -2.68 28.97 -35.10
C SER A 78 -2.40 30.05 -34.05
N LEU A 79 -2.22 29.69 -32.77
CA LEU A 79 -2.04 30.62 -31.66
C LEU A 79 -0.61 31.21 -31.61
N ARG A 80 -0.26 32.03 -32.61
CA ARG A 80 1.11 32.56 -32.83
C ARG A 80 1.68 33.42 -31.69
N LYS A 81 0.90 33.76 -30.66
CA LYS A 81 1.34 34.49 -29.45
C LYS A 81 1.49 33.60 -28.20
N LEU A 82 1.22 32.30 -28.29
CA LEU A 82 1.29 31.39 -27.15
C LEU A 82 2.73 31.10 -26.73
N GLU A 83 3.09 31.48 -25.51
CA GLU A 83 4.43 31.36 -24.93
C GLU A 83 4.55 30.17 -23.97
N LYS A 84 3.47 29.77 -23.31
CA LYS A 84 3.47 28.62 -22.41
C LYS A 84 2.25 27.73 -22.65
N LEU A 85 2.49 26.43 -22.83
CA LEU A 85 1.48 25.40 -23.02
C LEU A 85 1.71 24.27 -22.00
N TYR A 86 0.86 24.25 -20.97
CA TYR A 86 0.86 23.24 -19.92
C TYR A 86 -0.41 22.38 -20.06
N ILE A 87 -0.24 21.08 -20.33
CA ILE A 87 -1.34 20.11 -20.48
C ILE A 87 -1.03 18.77 -19.80
N GLY A 88 -0.05 18.76 -18.89
CA GLY A 88 0.37 17.55 -18.18
C GLY A 88 -0.70 17.01 -17.22
N GLU A 89 -0.50 15.80 -16.69
CA GLU A 89 -1.40 15.17 -15.69
C GLU A 89 -2.86 15.14 -16.17
N ASN A 90 -3.10 14.43 -17.27
CA ASN A 90 -4.41 14.31 -17.95
C ASN A 90 -4.55 12.92 -18.63
N ASN A 91 -5.74 12.64 -19.18
CA ASN A 91 -6.03 11.40 -19.92
C ASN A 91 -6.04 11.62 -21.46
N LEU A 92 -5.21 12.52 -21.98
CA LEU A 92 -5.15 12.81 -23.42
C LEU A 92 -4.45 11.67 -24.19
N THR A 93 -4.79 11.55 -25.47
CA THR A 93 -4.44 10.41 -26.34
C THR A 93 -3.93 10.86 -27.71
N GLY A 94 -3.45 9.91 -28.51
CA GLY A 94 -3.04 10.15 -29.89
C GLY A 94 -1.63 10.75 -30.00
N GLY A 95 -1.27 11.23 -31.19
CA GLY A 95 0.04 11.85 -31.42
C GLY A 95 0.10 13.32 -31.00
N ILE A 96 1.31 13.78 -30.65
CA ILE A 96 1.62 15.20 -30.52
C ILE A 96 1.44 15.86 -31.91
N PRO A 97 0.59 16.89 -32.07
CA PRO A 97 0.36 17.49 -33.38
C PRO A 97 1.60 18.21 -33.92
N PRO A 98 2.06 17.93 -35.16
CA PRO A 98 3.12 18.70 -35.82
C PRO A 98 2.83 20.20 -35.88
N SER A 99 1.55 20.59 -35.91
CA SER A 99 1.14 21.99 -35.93
C SER A 99 1.55 22.79 -34.69
N LEU A 100 1.90 22.16 -33.57
CA LEU A 100 2.47 22.88 -32.40
C LEU A 100 3.82 23.54 -32.74
N GLY A 101 4.61 22.99 -33.67
CA GLY A 101 5.86 23.60 -34.14
C GLY A 101 5.67 24.90 -34.95
N ASN A 102 4.43 25.31 -35.24
CA ASN A 102 4.13 26.61 -35.82
C ASN A 102 4.09 27.76 -34.79
N ILE A 103 4.12 27.44 -33.50
CA ILE A 103 3.99 28.40 -32.39
C ILE A 103 5.38 28.94 -32.01
N SER A 104 6.00 29.74 -32.89
CA SER A 104 7.39 30.23 -32.71
C SER A 104 7.62 31.14 -31.49
N SER A 105 6.56 31.52 -30.79
CA SER A 105 6.58 32.21 -29.49
C SER A 105 6.80 31.27 -28.29
N LEU A 106 6.62 29.95 -28.46
CA LEU A 106 6.57 29.00 -27.35
C LEU A 106 7.92 28.84 -26.64
N GLN A 107 7.90 29.02 -25.32
CA GLN A 107 9.00 28.89 -24.37
C GLN A 107 8.83 27.64 -23.48
N VAL A 108 7.59 27.26 -23.18
CA VAL A 108 7.28 26.10 -22.33
C VAL A 108 6.30 25.17 -23.03
N LEU A 109 6.67 23.90 -23.14
CA LEU A 109 5.81 22.80 -23.57
C LEU A 109 5.85 21.67 -22.53
N ASN A 110 4.77 21.50 -21.79
CA ASN A 110 4.57 20.40 -20.84
C ASN A 110 3.36 19.57 -21.26
N LEU A 111 3.61 18.32 -21.69
CA LEU A 111 2.61 17.32 -22.07
C LEU A 111 2.75 16.02 -21.24
N GLY A 112 3.44 16.08 -20.10
CA GLY A 112 3.79 14.89 -19.33
C GLY A 112 2.61 14.20 -18.65
N LEU A 113 2.79 12.97 -18.15
CA LEU A 113 1.75 12.24 -17.39
C LEU A 113 0.41 12.19 -18.16
N ASN A 114 0.46 11.60 -19.35
CA ASN A 114 -0.65 11.48 -20.32
C ASN A 114 -0.55 10.14 -21.08
N ASN A 115 -1.43 9.90 -22.06
CA ASN A 115 -1.45 8.70 -22.89
C ASN A 115 -1.11 9.00 -24.37
N PHE A 116 -0.21 9.95 -24.63
CA PHE A 116 0.25 10.24 -25.99
C PHE A 116 1.07 9.08 -26.57
N VAL A 117 0.93 8.86 -27.88
CA VAL A 117 1.49 7.72 -28.63
C VAL A 117 2.15 8.16 -29.94
N GLY A 118 3.08 7.36 -30.45
CA GLY A 118 3.80 7.68 -31.67
C GLY A 118 4.97 8.64 -31.42
N ASN A 119 5.46 9.28 -32.48
CA ASN A 119 6.74 10.00 -32.44
C ASN A 119 6.59 11.47 -32.02
N ILE A 120 7.69 12.05 -31.53
CA ILE A 120 7.82 13.52 -31.36
C ILE A 120 8.03 14.13 -32.76
N PRO A 121 7.21 15.10 -33.22
CA PRO A 121 7.36 15.68 -34.57
C PRO A 121 8.63 16.51 -34.76
N ASP A 122 9.24 16.43 -35.96
CA ASP A 122 10.41 17.24 -36.35
C ASP A 122 10.13 18.75 -36.29
N GLU A 123 8.86 19.14 -36.51
CA GLU A 123 8.33 20.49 -36.35
C GLU A 123 8.63 21.12 -34.99
N ILE A 124 8.69 20.34 -33.90
CA ILE A 124 8.96 20.86 -32.55
C ILE A 124 10.38 21.46 -32.48
N GLY A 125 11.32 20.96 -33.28
CA GLY A 125 12.67 21.55 -33.44
C GLY A 125 12.69 22.97 -34.02
N ARG A 126 11.58 23.46 -34.59
CA ARG A 126 11.45 24.85 -35.06
C ARG A 126 11.20 25.85 -33.91
N LEU A 127 10.92 25.38 -32.70
CA LEU A 127 10.59 26.19 -31.53
C LEU A 127 11.84 26.76 -30.85
N GLN A 128 12.55 27.65 -31.55
CA GLN A 128 13.86 28.19 -31.14
C GLN A 128 13.84 29.06 -29.85
N ARG A 129 12.67 29.25 -29.23
CA ARG A 129 12.50 29.92 -27.92
C ARG A 129 12.23 28.93 -26.77
N LEU A 130 12.06 27.64 -27.06
CA LEU A 130 11.67 26.62 -26.10
C LEU A 130 12.78 26.40 -25.07
N SER A 131 12.53 26.79 -23.83
CA SER A 131 13.44 26.62 -22.69
C SER A 131 13.06 25.45 -21.79
N PHE A 132 11.78 25.05 -21.79
CA PHE A 132 11.28 23.91 -21.04
C PHE A 132 10.50 22.96 -21.95
N PHE A 133 11.02 21.74 -22.11
CA PHE A 133 10.39 20.65 -22.83
C PHE A 133 10.22 19.44 -21.90
N HIS A 134 8.96 19.10 -21.58
CA HIS A 134 8.62 17.93 -20.78
C HIS A 134 7.49 17.13 -21.45
N VAL A 135 7.79 15.89 -21.85
CA VAL A 135 6.83 14.93 -22.44
C VAL A 135 6.94 13.56 -21.78
N GLY A 136 7.45 13.51 -20.55
CA GLY A 136 7.66 12.27 -19.79
C GLY A 136 6.36 11.58 -19.36
N ALA A 137 6.46 10.33 -18.90
CA ALA A 137 5.33 9.50 -18.48
C ALA A 137 4.20 9.48 -19.52
N ASN A 138 4.53 8.98 -20.70
CA ASN A 138 3.65 8.82 -21.85
C ASN A 138 3.99 7.49 -22.57
N ASN A 139 3.38 7.24 -23.72
CA ASN A 139 3.62 6.05 -24.53
C ASN A 139 4.22 6.42 -25.92
N LEU A 140 5.06 7.47 -25.95
CA LEU A 140 5.74 7.95 -27.16
C LEU A 140 6.84 6.98 -27.61
N SER A 141 7.12 6.94 -28.90
CA SER A 141 7.99 5.96 -29.56
C SER A 141 8.91 6.58 -30.60
N GLY A 142 9.88 5.80 -31.09
CA GLY A 142 10.78 6.23 -32.16
C GLY A 142 11.90 7.15 -31.66
N MET A 143 12.56 7.83 -32.59
CA MET A 143 13.73 8.64 -32.32
C MET A 143 13.38 10.08 -31.94
N ILE A 144 14.28 10.74 -31.23
CA ILE A 144 14.23 12.19 -30.99
C ILE A 144 14.67 12.93 -32.27
N PRO A 145 13.89 13.92 -32.77
CA PRO A 145 14.32 14.79 -33.85
C PRO A 145 15.67 15.47 -33.57
N TYR A 146 16.63 15.34 -34.49
CA TYR A 146 17.94 16.02 -34.36
C TYR A 146 17.81 17.55 -34.28
N SER A 147 16.76 18.12 -34.86
CA SER A 147 16.41 19.55 -34.76
C SER A 147 16.12 19.99 -33.31
N LEU A 148 15.62 19.10 -32.46
CA LEU A 148 15.30 19.38 -31.06
C LEU A 148 16.55 19.54 -30.20
N TYR A 149 17.60 18.76 -30.47
CA TYR A 149 18.92 18.91 -29.83
C TYR A 149 19.67 20.18 -30.26
N ASN A 150 19.13 20.98 -31.18
CA ASN A 150 19.72 22.24 -31.64
C ASN A 150 18.97 23.49 -31.10
N ILE A 151 18.00 23.33 -30.19
CA ILE A 151 17.35 24.46 -29.52
C ILE A 151 18.23 24.91 -28.35
N SER A 152 19.17 25.81 -28.63
CA SER A 152 20.14 26.32 -27.65
C SER A 152 19.51 27.06 -26.46
N ALA A 153 18.22 27.42 -26.54
CA ALA A 153 17.43 28.00 -25.44
C ALA A 153 17.03 26.98 -24.36
N LEU A 154 17.11 25.67 -24.61
CA LEU A 154 16.69 24.62 -23.68
C LEU A 154 17.48 24.68 -22.36
N SER A 155 16.74 24.75 -21.26
CA SER A 155 17.21 24.66 -19.88
C SER A 155 16.70 23.36 -19.21
N THR A 156 15.53 22.87 -19.60
CA THR A 156 14.94 21.62 -19.12
C THR A 156 14.53 20.75 -20.31
N PHE A 157 15.09 19.55 -20.38
CA PHE A 157 14.76 18.53 -21.37
C PHE A 157 14.40 17.22 -20.65
N SER A 158 13.14 16.82 -20.73
CA SER A 158 12.61 15.71 -19.93
C SER A 158 11.65 14.84 -20.74
N ILE A 159 12.06 13.59 -20.97
CA ILE A 159 11.34 12.61 -21.81
C ILE A 159 11.16 11.25 -21.11
N LEU A 160 11.43 11.19 -19.79
CA LEU A 160 11.45 9.96 -19.01
C LEU A 160 10.17 9.11 -19.15
N LEU A 161 10.27 7.80 -18.92
CA LEU A 161 9.13 6.87 -18.91
C LEU A 161 8.32 6.97 -20.21
N ASN A 162 8.93 6.47 -21.29
CA ASN A 162 8.39 6.40 -22.65
C ASN A 162 8.98 5.17 -23.38
N GLN A 163 8.74 5.03 -24.68
CA GLN A 163 9.31 3.99 -25.54
C GLN A 163 10.32 4.53 -26.59
N LEU A 164 10.93 5.70 -26.32
CA LEU A 164 11.81 6.41 -27.25
C LEU A 164 13.17 5.72 -27.38
N ASN A 165 13.82 5.84 -28.54
CA ASN A 165 15.06 5.15 -28.88
C ASN A 165 16.04 6.02 -29.71
N GLY A 166 17.17 5.42 -30.09
CA GLY A 166 18.26 6.08 -30.81
C GLY A 166 19.48 6.30 -29.91
N THR A 167 20.40 7.16 -30.37
CA THR A 167 21.60 7.58 -29.64
C THR A 167 21.48 9.03 -29.19
N LEU A 168 22.28 9.44 -28.20
CA LEU A 168 22.49 10.86 -27.91
C LEU A 168 23.47 11.43 -28.96
N PRO A 169 23.33 12.69 -29.42
CA PRO A 169 24.29 13.29 -30.37
C PRO A 169 25.67 13.54 -29.74
N ASP A 170 26.74 13.26 -30.49
CA ASP A 170 28.12 13.43 -30.02
C ASP A 170 28.49 14.87 -29.60
N ASN A 171 27.70 15.86 -30.04
CA ASN A 171 27.85 17.29 -29.77
C ASN A 171 26.78 17.89 -28.83
N ILE A 172 25.98 17.06 -28.14
CA ILE A 172 24.79 17.50 -27.38
C ILE A 172 25.04 18.67 -26.40
N GLY A 173 26.14 18.69 -25.66
CA GLY A 173 26.43 19.79 -24.72
C GLY A 173 27.04 21.03 -25.36
N LEU A 174 27.41 20.97 -26.64
CA LEU A 174 27.79 22.14 -27.44
C LEU A 174 26.55 22.80 -28.08
N THR A 175 25.53 22.02 -28.44
CA THR A 175 24.30 22.53 -29.06
C THR A 175 23.23 22.95 -28.03
N LEU A 176 23.27 22.38 -26.81
CA LEU A 176 22.40 22.72 -25.68
C LEU A 176 23.17 23.38 -24.51
N PRO A 177 23.89 24.50 -24.70
CA PRO A 177 24.78 25.08 -23.69
C PRO A 177 24.07 25.70 -22.47
N ASN A 178 22.74 25.88 -22.53
CA ASN A 178 21.93 26.41 -21.42
C ASN A 178 21.30 25.30 -20.55
N LEU A 179 21.50 24.02 -20.89
CA LEU A 179 20.83 22.89 -20.26
C LEU A 179 21.22 22.73 -18.78
N ARG A 180 20.21 22.64 -17.91
CA ARG A 180 20.33 22.40 -16.46
C ARG A 180 19.82 21.02 -16.07
N PHE A 181 18.68 20.63 -16.60
CA PHE A 181 18.01 19.38 -16.26
C PHE A 181 17.85 18.51 -17.52
N LEU A 182 18.51 17.37 -17.54
CA LEU A 182 18.39 16.35 -18.57
C LEU A 182 17.88 15.05 -17.93
N SER A 183 16.66 14.62 -18.28
CA SER A 183 16.11 13.32 -17.86
C SER A 183 15.55 12.56 -19.07
N MET A 184 16.19 11.43 -19.39
CA MET A 184 15.87 10.53 -20.50
C MET A 184 15.61 9.10 -20.01
N SER A 185 15.37 8.93 -18.72
CA SER A 185 15.30 7.61 -18.07
C SER A 185 14.08 6.78 -18.47
N VAL A 186 14.12 5.47 -18.20
CA VAL A 186 13.03 4.51 -18.48
C VAL A 186 12.60 4.61 -19.96
N ASN A 187 13.55 4.34 -20.85
CA ASN A 187 13.40 4.43 -22.31
C ASN A 187 14.23 3.31 -22.99
N LYS A 188 14.56 3.46 -24.29
CA LYS A 188 15.28 2.47 -25.10
C LYS A 188 16.48 3.08 -25.84
N PHE A 189 17.11 4.12 -25.28
CA PHE A 189 18.32 4.73 -25.85
C PHE A 189 19.52 3.80 -25.77
N PHE A 190 20.41 3.85 -26.76
CA PHE A 190 21.59 3.02 -26.89
C PHE A 190 22.81 3.83 -27.37
N GLY A 191 23.97 3.18 -27.46
CA GLY A 191 25.24 3.85 -27.74
C GLY A 191 25.88 4.43 -26.47
N SER A 192 26.93 5.22 -26.63
CA SER A 192 27.70 5.81 -25.54
C SER A 192 27.10 7.13 -25.03
N ILE A 193 27.41 7.48 -23.78
CA ILE A 193 27.19 8.84 -23.26
C ILE A 193 28.21 9.78 -23.94
N PRO A 194 27.78 10.86 -24.63
CA PRO A 194 28.71 11.76 -25.31
C PRO A 194 29.63 12.51 -24.33
N VAL A 195 30.93 12.54 -24.63
CA VAL A 195 31.91 13.33 -23.84
C VAL A 195 31.56 14.82 -23.80
N SER A 196 30.96 15.34 -24.88
CA SER A 196 30.54 16.74 -24.98
C SER A 196 29.40 17.14 -24.05
N LEU A 197 28.72 16.19 -23.40
CA LEU A 197 27.71 16.51 -22.38
C LEU A 197 28.30 17.38 -21.25
N SER A 198 29.60 17.21 -20.97
CA SER A 198 30.38 18.08 -20.07
C SER A 198 30.49 19.56 -20.48
N ASN A 199 30.26 19.89 -21.75
CA ASN A 199 30.31 21.28 -22.24
C ASN A 199 29.06 22.09 -21.88
N ALA A 200 27.93 21.43 -21.56
CA ALA A 200 26.76 22.09 -20.99
C ALA A 200 26.99 22.37 -19.50
N SER A 201 27.88 23.33 -19.21
CA SER A 201 28.47 23.59 -17.89
C SER A 201 27.47 23.98 -16.79
N ARG A 202 26.20 24.22 -17.15
CA ARG A 202 25.08 24.51 -16.24
C ARG A 202 24.29 23.26 -15.82
N LEU A 203 24.69 22.06 -16.22
CA LEU A 203 23.98 20.83 -15.87
C LEU A 203 24.00 20.58 -14.36
N GLU A 204 22.79 20.64 -13.78
CA GLU A 204 22.46 20.37 -12.38
C GLU A 204 21.97 18.93 -12.19
N THR A 205 21.31 18.35 -13.20
CA THR A 205 20.83 16.97 -13.17
C THR A 205 21.02 16.28 -14.52
N ILE A 206 21.64 15.11 -14.48
CA ILE A 206 21.74 14.15 -15.59
C ILE A 206 21.12 12.84 -15.10
N ASP A 207 19.99 12.46 -15.67
CA ASP A 207 19.30 11.20 -15.41
C ASP A 207 19.09 10.43 -16.73
N LEU A 208 19.88 9.38 -16.91
CA LEU A 208 19.86 8.47 -18.06
C LEU A 208 19.51 7.04 -17.66
N SER A 209 19.07 6.82 -16.40
CA SER A 209 18.87 5.50 -15.82
C SER A 209 17.78 4.68 -16.56
N TYR A 210 17.81 3.35 -16.50
CA TYR A 210 16.86 2.46 -17.21
C TYR A 210 16.85 2.68 -18.73
N ASN A 211 17.97 2.40 -19.39
CA ASN A 211 18.15 2.48 -20.85
C ASN A 211 19.02 1.30 -21.34
N LYS A 212 19.61 1.40 -22.54
CA LYS A 212 20.52 0.41 -23.14
C LYS A 212 21.87 1.03 -23.53
N LEU A 213 22.30 2.08 -22.82
CA LEU A 213 23.58 2.74 -23.05
C LEU A 213 24.75 1.79 -22.78
N VAL A 214 25.86 1.96 -23.49
CA VAL A 214 27.03 1.08 -23.51
C VAL A 214 28.34 1.86 -23.44
N GLY A 215 29.42 1.20 -23.01
CA GLY A 215 30.74 1.82 -22.91
C GLY A 215 30.94 2.55 -21.58
N GLN A 216 31.75 3.61 -21.58
CA GLN A 216 32.22 4.26 -20.36
C GLN A 216 31.41 5.52 -20.01
N VAL A 217 31.37 5.84 -18.71
CA VAL A 217 30.93 7.16 -18.24
C VAL A 217 32.06 8.17 -18.51
N PRO A 218 31.83 9.27 -19.23
CA PRO A 218 32.88 10.25 -19.53
C PRO A 218 33.48 10.86 -18.27
N THR A 219 34.81 10.80 -18.16
CA THR A 219 35.57 11.48 -17.10
C THR A 219 35.28 12.99 -17.08
N ASP A 220 35.02 13.58 -18.23
CA ASP A 220 34.80 15.02 -18.41
C ASP A 220 33.53 15.54 -17.73
N LEU A 221 32.60 14.67 -17.31
CA LEU A 221 31.47 15.06 -16.45
C LEU A 221 31.93 15.69 -15.12
N GLY A 222 33.16 15.41 -14.67
CA GLY A 222 33.82 16.10 -13.56
C GLY A 222 34.08 17.59 -13.76
N ASN A 223 33.78 18.15 -14.95
CA ASN A 223 33.83 19.59 -15.22
C ASN A 223 32.50 20.30 -14.88
N LEU A 224 31.43 19.56 -14.57
CA LEU A 224 30.10 20.09 -14.26
C LEU A 224 30.03 20.53 -12.79
N LEU A 225 30.41 21.78 -12.52
CA LEU A 225 30.52 22.33 -11.16
C LEU A 225 29.16 22.47 -10.44
N ASP A 226 28.06 22.60 -11.19
CA ASP A 226 26.70 22.76 -10.68
C ASP A 226 25.95 21.42 -10.48
N LEU A 227 26.57 20.28 -10.82
CA LEU A 227 25.96 18.96 -10.85
C LEU A 227 25.56 18.46 -9.44
N GLN A 228 24.27 18.23 -9.25
CA GLN A 228 23.64 17.75 -8.01
C GLN A 228 23.24 16.26 -8.10
N TRP A 229 22.82 15.79 -9.28
CA TRP A 229 22.45 14.38 -9.49
C TRP A 229 23.05 13.84 -10.80
N LEU A 230 23.80 12.74 -10.68
CA LEU A 230 24.20 11.88 -11.80
C LEU A 230 23.57 10.49 -11.64
N GLY A 231 22.59 10.18 -12.50
CA GLY A 231 21.94 8.87 -12.63
C GLY A 231 22.25 8.22 -13.97
N VAL A 232 22.92 7.07 -13.94
CA VAL A 232 23.25 6.24 -15.10
C VAL A 232 22.96 4.75 -14.84
N GLY A 233 22.10 4.45 -13.86
CA GLY A 233 21.76 3.09 -13.45
C GLY A 233 20.99 2.29 -14.51
N GLN A 234 20.88 0.97 -14.34
CA GLN A 234 20.07 0.08 -15.18
C GLN A 234 20.35 0.28 -16.69
N ASN A 235 21.62 0.12 -17.05
CA ASN A 235 22.15 0.26 -18.40
C ASN A 235 23.18 -0.88 -18.67
N ASN A 236 23.94 -0.80 -19.76
CA ASN A 236 25.02 -1.74 -20.07
C ASN A 236 26.41 -1.05 -20.03
N LEU A 237 26.56 -0.02 -19.20
CA LEU A 237 27.81 0.74 -19.02
C LEU A 237 28.85 -0.05 -18.23
N GLY A 238 30.12 0.33 -18.37
CA GLY A 238 31.26 -0.45 -17.89
C GLY A 238 31.60 -1.63 -18.82
N SER A 239 32.64 -2.35 -18.47
CA SER A 239 33.19 -3.46 -19.28
C SER A 239 33.90 -4.51 -18.43
N ASN A 240 33.53 -4.59 -17.15
CA ASN A 240 34.15 -5.39 -16.10
C ASN A 240 35.68 -5.24 -16.01
N ASN A 241 36.18 -4.00 -16.03
CA ASN A 241 37.61 -3.70 -15.94
C ASN A 241 37.92 -2.57 -14.93
N SER A 242 39.19 -2.47 -14.50
CA SER A 242 39.62 -1.55 -13.43
C SER A 242 39.47 -0.05 -13.73
N LYS A 243 39.32 0.34 -14.99
CA LYS A 243 39.10 1.73 -15.44
C LYS A 243 37.63 2.14 -15.49
N ASP A 244 36.70 1.19 -15.33
CA ASP A 244 35.26 1.49 -15.37
C ASP A 244 34.85 2.55 -14.32
N LEU A 245 35.67 2.76 -13.29
CA LEU A 245 35.47 3.69 -12.18
C LEU A 245 36.31 4.98 -12.27
N ASP A 246 37.06 5.21 -13.35
CA ASP A 246 37.95 6.38 -13.49
C ASP A 246 37.17 7.71 -13.36
N PHE A 247 35.89 7.73 -13.78
CA PHE A 247 35.00 8.89 -13.64
C PHE A 247 34.74 9.31 -12.18
N LEU A 248 34.81 8.38 -11.20
CA LEU A 248 34.70 8.73 -9.78
C LEU A 248 35.85 9.64 -9.32
N THR A 249 37.00 9.58 -10.00
CA THR A 249 38.17 10.41 -9.69
C THR A 249 38.04 11.84 -10.24
N SER A 250 37.31 12.05 -11.33
CA SER A 250 37.10 13.37 -11.93
C SER A 250 35.93 14.14 -11.30
N LEU A 251 34.90 13.45 -10.79
CA LEU A 251 33.77 14.04 -10.04
C LEU A 251 34.16 14.80 -8.75
N LYS A 252 35.46 14.79 -8.36
CA LYS A 252 36.01 15.57 -7.23
C LYS A 252 35.70 17.08 -7.27
N ASN A 253 35.43 17.66 -8.45
CA ASN A 253 35.10 19.08 -8.59
C ASN A 253 33.60 19.36 -8.49
N CYS A 254 32.74 18.33 -8.57
CA CYS A 254 31.28 18.43 -8.50
C CYS A 254 30.84 18.59 -7.04
N THR A 255 31.21 19.70 -6.40
CA THR A 255 31.06 19.94 -4.96
C THR A 255 29.61 20.07 -4.48
N LYS A 256 28.65 20.11 -5.41
CA LYS A 256 27.20 20.09 -5.16
C LYS A 256 26.55 18.70 -5.30
N LEU A 257 27.31 17.66 -5.63
CA LEU A 257 26.74 16.34 -5.91
C LEU A 257 26.07 15.76 -4.64
N GLU A 258 24.75 15.56 -4.70
CA GLU A 258 23.93 14.99 -3.63
C GLU A 258 23.55 13.53 -3.91
N ILE A 259 23.37 13.16 -5.18
CA ILE A 259 22.91 11.83 -5.60
C ILE A 259 23.83 11.28 -6.69
N LEU A 260 24.39 10.09 -6.44
CA LEU A 260 25.17 9.32 -7.42
C LEU A 260 24.58 7.91 -7.57
N GLU A 261 24.09 7.59 -8.77
CA GLU A 261 23.53 6.29 -9.13
C GLU A 261 24.21 5.73 -10.38
N PHE A 262 24.81 4.55 -10.26
CA PHE A 262 25.36 3.76 -11.35
C PHE A 262 25.10 2.25 -11.15
N SER A 263 24.00 1.93 -10.45
CA SER A 263 23.55 0.57 -10.14
C SER A 263 23.15 -0.22 -11.40
N SER A 264 23.07 -1.55 -11.31
CA SER A 264 22.58 -2.45 -12.38
C SER A 264 23.26 -2.21 -13.74
N ASN A 265 24.57 -2.44 -13.79
CA ASN A 265 25.44 -2.20 -14.95
C ASN A 265 26.58 -3.23 -14.98
N ASN A 266 27.57 -3.03 -15.86
CA ASN A 266 28.75 -3.88 -16.01
C ASN A 266 30.03 -3.25 -15.40
N PHE A 267 29.93 -2.34 -14.43
CA PHE A 267 31.10 -1.70 -13.81
C PHE A 267 31.91 -2.74 -13.00
N GLY A 268 33.18 -2.92 -13.35
CA GLY A 268 34.13 -3.78 -12.63
C GLY A 268 35.19 -3.02 -11.84
N GLY A 269 36.26 -3.73 -11.47
CA GLY A 269 37.38 -3.17 -10.72
C GLY A 269 37.14 -3.07 -9.21
N SER A 270 37.92 -2.24 -8.52
CA SER A 270 37.78 -1.97 -7.08
C SER A 270 37.54 -0.50 -6.83
N LEU A 271 36.72 -0.17 -5.83
CA LEU A 271 36.39 1.21 -5.49
C LEU A 271 37.67 2.02 -5.19
N PRO A 272 37.96 3.09 -5.92
CA PRO A 272 39.24 3.78 -5.82
C PRO A 272 39.28 4.70 -4.59
N ASN A 273 40.46 4.85 -3.96
CA ASN A 273 40.64 5.75 -2.81
C ASN A 273 40.32 7.23 -3.12
N SER A 274 40.30 7.61 -4.40
CA SER A 274 39.85 8.94 -4.87
C SER A 274 38.38 9.23 -4.54
N ILE A 275 37.56 8.22 -4.24
CA ILE A 275 36.16 8.40 -3.82
C ILE A 275 36.04 9.30 -2.59
N ARG A 276 37.07 9.36 -1.73
CA ARG A 276 37.15 10.29 -0.58
C ARG A 276 36.98 11.77 -0.95
N ASN A 277 37.28 12.12 -2.20
CA ASN A 277 37.24 13.48 -2.73
C ASN A 277 35.90 13.83 -3.41
N LEU A 278 34.91 12.91 -3.43
CA LEU A 278 33.55 13.25 -3.86
C LEU A 278 32.91 14.27 -2.90
N SER A 279 31.83 14.90 -3.37
CA SER A 279 31.04 15.87 -2.62
C SER A 279 30.72 15.45 -1.19
N MET A 280 30.96 16.36 -0.24
CA MET A 280 30.51 16.23 1.15
C MET A 280 28.98 16.38 1.30
N GLN A 281 28.27 16.81 0.24
CA GLN A 281 26.80 16.89 0.20
C GLN A 281 26.16 15.56 -0.22
N LEU A 282 26.95 14.56 -0.62
CA LEU A 282 26.45 13.25 -1.07
C LEU A 282 25.57 12.59 0.00
N SER A 283 24.28 12.46 -0.32
CA SER A 283 23.22 11.97 0.57
C SER A 283 22.71 10.60 0.17
N LYS A 284 22.87 10.20 -1.10
CA LYS A 284 22.45 8.89 -1.63
C LYS A 284 23.50 8.35 -2.60
N LEU A 285 23.93 7.11 -2.39
CA LEU A 285 24.91 6.42 -3.24
C LEU A 285 24.40 5.01 -3.59
N TYR A 286 24.18 4.77 -4.88
CA TYR A 286 23.69 3.50 -5.43
C TYR A 286 24.68 2.93 -6.43
N LEU A 287 25.35 1.84 -6.05
CA LEU A 287 26.35 1.12 -6.86
C LEU A 287 26.07 -0.40 -6.93
N ASN A 288 24.89 -0.81 -6.44
CA ASN A 288 24.43 -2.19 -6.41
C ASN A 288 24.27 -2.83 -7.80
N ASP A 289 24.24 -4.17 -7.85
CA ASP A 289 24.06 -4.96 -9.08
C ASP A 289 25.14 -4.65 -10.15
N ASN A 290 26.40 -4.84 -9.77
CA ASN A 290 27.58 -4.62 -10.62
C ASN A 290 28.63 -5.72 -10.39
N GLN A 291 29.83 -5.57 -10.96
CA GLN A 291 30.97 -6.49 -10.80
C GLN A 291 32.08 -5.91 -9.90
N LEU A 292 31.72 -4.97 -9.00
CA LEU A 292 32.67 -4.23 -8.17
C LEU A 292 33.25 -5.14 -7.09
N SER A 293 34.56 -5.04 -6.86
CA SER A 293 35.33 -6.04 -6.14
C SER A 293 36.37 -5.43 -5.18
N GLY A 294 37.09 -6.29 -4.46
CA GLY A 294 38.04 -5.85 -3.43
C GLY A 294 37.34 -5.43 -2.14
N ILE A 295 38.05 -4.74 -1.25
CA ILE A 295 37.53 -4.31 0.05
C ILE A 295 36.77 -2.99 -0.04
N ILE A 296 35.83 -2.75 0.89
CA ILE A 296 35.18 -1.45 1.06
C ILE A 296 36.21 -0.45 1.65
N PRO A 297 36.65 0.58 0.89
CA PRO A 297 37.83 1.37 1.26
C PRO A 297 37.51 2.42 2.34
N THR A 298 38.45 2.64 3.27
CA THR A 298 38.34 3.65 4.35
C THR A 298 38.09 5.08 3.85
N ALA A 299 38.32 5.34 2.56
CA ALA A 299 37.91 6.55 1.85
C ALA A 299 36.45 6.99 2.09
N PHE A 300 35.53 6.05 2.39
CA PHE A 300 34.13 6.33 2.71
C PHE A 300 33.91 7.11 4.02
N GLU A 301 34.90 7.16 4.92
CA GLU A 301 34.81 7.79 6.25
C GLU A 301 34.32 9.25 6.25
N ASN A 302 34.52 9.97 5.14
CA ASN A 302 34.10 11.36 4.98
C ASN A 302 32.57 11.57 4.85
N PHE A 303 31.81 10.55 4.42
CA PHE A 303 30.43 10.72 3.93
C PHE A 303 29.33 10.81 5.01
N ILE A 304 29.52 11.70 5.99
CA ILE A 304 28.62 11.89 7.15
C ILE A 304 27.17 12.30 6.80
N ASN A 305 26.91 12.71 5.55
CA ASN A 305 25.59 13.10 5.07
C ASN A 305 24.78 11.97 4.40
N LEU A 306 25.35 10.77 4.24
CA LEU A 306 24.63 9.64 3.63
C LEU A 306 23.38 9.25 4.43
N THR A 307 22.26 9.20 3.71
CA THR A 307 20.96 8.68 4.15
C THR A 307 20.72 7.26 3.63
N ILE A 308 21.25 6.95 2.44
CA ILE A 308 21.16 5.63 1.81
C ILE A 308 22.53 5.27 1.20
N LEU A 309 23.03 4.09 1.54
CA LEU A 309 24.20 3.47 0.92
C LEU A 309 23.83 2.07 0.42
N ASN A 310 23.78 1.89 -0.91
CA ASN A 310 23.47 0.61 -1.53
C ASN A 310 24.64 0.07 -2.36
N MET A 311 25.24 -1.00 -1.85
CA MET A 311 26.38 -1.73 -2.40
C MET A 311 26.05 -3.21 -2.67
N ALA A 312 24.76 -3.58 -2.64
CA ALA A 312 24.31 -4.96 -2.76
C ALA A 312 24.67 -5.60 -4.12
N ASN A 313 24.60 -6.94 -4.22
CA ASN A 313 24.78 -7.70 -5.46
C ASN A 313 26.06 -7.30 -6.23
N ASN A 314 27.21 -7.54 -5.59
CA ASN A 314 28.55 -7.21 -6.09
C ASN A 314 29.56 -8.28 -5.64
N LEU A 315 30.86 -8.04 -5.80
CA LEU A 315 31.95 -8.94 -5.48
C LEU A 315 32.84 -8.42 -4.33
N PHE A 316 32.32 -7.55 -3.44
CA PHE A 316 33.09 -6.98 -2.33
C PHE A 316 33.51 -8.05 -1.31
N THR A 317 34.73 -7.92 -0.79
CA THR A 317 35.38 -8.86 0.14
C THR A 317 35.88 -8.14 1.41
N GLY A 318 36.33 -8.93 2.40
CA GLY A 318 36.77 -8.41 3.69
C GLY A 318 35.60 -8.08 4.62
N SER A 319 35.88 -7.41 5.73
CA SER A 319 34.87 -7.13 6.75
C SER A 319 34.04 -5.88 6.47
N ILE A 320 32.82 -5.87 7.03
CA ILE A 320 32.01 -4.66 7.10
C ILE A 320 32.78 -3.63 7.96
N PRO A 321 33.06 -2.41 7.47
CA PRO A 321 33.97 -1.52 8.18
C PRO A 321 33.32 -0.82 9.38
N ALA A 322 33.97 -0.89 10.55
CA ALA A 322 33.46 -0.31 11.80
C ALA A 322 33.23 1.21 11.74
N TYR A 323 33.92 1.95 10.85
CA TYR A 323 33.75 3.40 10.68
C TYR A 323 32.39 3.79 10.08
N PHE A 324 31.58 2.84 9.60
CA PHE A 324 30.21 3.11 9.14
C PHE A 324 29.36 3.81 10.19
N MET A 325 29.66 3.64 11.48
CA MET A 325 29.09 4.40 12.62
C MET A 325 29.08 5.92 12.44
N LYS A 326 29.94 6.49 11.58
CA LYS A 326 29.99 7.94 11.31
C LYS A 326 28.84 8.44 10.44
N PHE A 327 28.11 7.56 9.76
CA PHE A 327 26.97 7.93 8.92
C PHE A 327 25.71 8.15 9.76
N GLN A 328 25.75 9.12 10.67
CA GLN A 328 24.70 9.37 11.66
C GLN A 328 23.32 9.77 11.08
N LYS A 329 23.21 9.95 9.76
CA LYS A 329 21.94 10.16 9.03
C LYS A 329 21.44 8.92 8.25
N LEU A 330 22.16 7.80 8.32
CA LEU A 330 21.91 6.62 7.48
C LEU A 330 20.64 5.89 7.91
N GLY A 331 19.61 5.93 7.06
CA GLY A 331 18.37 5.18 7.23
C GLY A 331 18.38 3.81 6.55
N GLY A 332 19.18 3.64 5.48
CA GLY A 332 19.27 2.36 4.76
C GLY A 332 20.71 1.96 4.43
N LEU A 333 21.10 0.77 4.89
CA LEU A 333 22.39 0.15 4.58
C LEU A 333 22.19 -1.21 3.90
N PHE A 334 22.64 -1.32 2.66
CA PHE A 334 22.42 -2.49 1.81
C PHE A 334 23.77 -3.03 1.31
N LEU A 335 24.21 -4.16 1.86
CA LEU A 335 25.47 -4.86 1.53
C LEU A 335 25.26 -6.32 1.10
N GLY A 336 24.01 -6.80 1.07
CA GLY A 336 23.68 -8.18 0.74
C GLY A 336 24.11 -8.62 -0.67
N GLY A 337 24.30 -9.91 -0.90
CA GLY A 337 24.74 -10.44 -2.20
C GLY A 337 26.19 -10.07 -2.52
N ASN A 338 27.09 -10.23 -1.55
CA ASN A 338 28.52 -9.96 -1.69
C ASN A 338 29.36 -11.14 -1.15
N ARG A 339 30.66 -10.94 -0.96
CA ARG A 339 31.60 -11.91 -0.37
C ARG A 339 32.24 -11.36 0.92
N LEU A 340 31.49 -10.52 1.64
CA LEU A 340 31.95 -9.93 2.91
C LEU A 340 32.06 -11.01 3.98
N SER A 341 33.07 -10.92 4.84
CA SER A 341 33.45 -11.96 5.80
C SER A 341 33.83 -11.37 7.16
N GLY A 342 34.01 -12.22 8.17
CA GLY A 342 34.24 -11.72 9.52
C GLY A 342 32.94 -11.28 10.19
N HIS A 343 33.08 -10.59 11.32
CA HIS A 343 31.96 -10.28 12.21
C HIS A 343 31.18 -9.04 11.78
N ILE A 344 29.88 -9.00 12.12
CA ILE A 344 29.07 -7.77 12.06
C ILE A 344 29.58 -6.79 13.14
N PRO A 345 30.04 -5.58 12.81
CA PRO A 345 30.54 -4.63 13.81
C PRO A 345 29.43 -4.19 14.77
N SER A 346 29.71 -4.23 16.07
CA SER A 346 28.79 -3.72 17.10
C SER A 346 28.49 -2.22 16.94
N SER A 347 29.40 -1.45 16.33
CA SER A 347 29.26 -0.03 16.04
C SER A 347 28.21 0.31 14.97
N ILE A 348 27.63 -0.69 14.27
CA ILE A 348 26.41 -0.48 13.48
C ILE A 348 25.24 -0.07 14.41
N GLY A 349 25.24 -0.51 15.67
CA GLY A 349 24.27 -0.08 16.68
C GLY A 349 24.30 1.42 16.98
N ASP A 350 25.39 2.12 16.68
CA ASP A 350 25.51 3.56 16.89
C ASP A 350 24.77 4.36 15.79
N LEU A 351 24.26 3.68 14.75
CA LEU A 351 23.43 4.28 13.68
C LEU A 351 21.98 4.43 14.16
N THR A 352 21.76 5.43 15.02
CA THR A 352 20.45 5.66 15.66
C THR A 352 19.28 5.91 14.69
N GLN A 353 19.57 6.34 13.45
CA GLN A 353 18.58 6.61 12.40
C GLN A 353 18.29 5.41 11.49
N LEU A 354 18.97 4.27 11.68
CA LEU A 354 18.89 3.13 10.76
C LEU A 354 17.51 2.46 10.82
N VAL A 355 16.87 2.33 9.65
CA VAL A 355 15.54 1.72 9.45
C VAL A 355 15.65 0.36 8.78
N VAL A 356 16.59 0.21 7.83
CA VAL A 356 16.79 -0.99 7.02
C VAL A 356 18.26 -1.41 7.01
N LEU A 357 18.53 -2.67 7.36
CA LEU A 357 19.87 -3.27 7.36
C LEU A 357 19.86 -4.61 6.62
N TYR A 358 20.34 -4.61 5.37
CA TYR A 358 20.37 -5.79 4.48
C TYR A 358 21.81 -6.29 4.30
N LEU A 359 22.11 -7.42 4.92
CA LEU A 359 23.40 -8.11 4.93
C LEU A 359 23.33 -9.54 4.35
N SER A 360 22.13 -10.00 3.97
CA SER A 360 21.87 -11.36 3.45
C SER A 360 22.78 -11.77 2.29
N ARG A 361 23.10 -13.06 2.16
CA ARG A 361 23.98 -13.62 1.10
C ARG A 361 25.38 -13.02 1.15
N ASN A 362 26.09 -13.34 2.23
CA ASN A 362 27.50 -13.02 2.46
C ASN A 362 28.18 -14.19 3.21
N ASN A 363 29.44 -14.03 3.60
CA ASN A 363 30.22 -14.99 4.37
C ASN A 363 30.40 -14.54 5.85
N LEU A 364 29.48 -13.74 6.40
CA LEU A 364 29.61 -13.15 7.74
C LEU A 364 29.53 -14.22 8.83
N GLU A 365 30.29 -14.05 9.90
CA GLU A 365 30.47 -15.01 11.00
C GLU A 365 30.32 -14.34 12.38
N GLY A 366 30.47 -15.12 13.45
CA GLY A 366 30.25 -14.65 14.82
C GLY A 366 28.75 -14.54 15.15
N SER A 367 28.41 -13.76 16.17
CA SER A 367 27.02 -13.57 16.62
C SER A 367 26.39 -12.27 16.11
N ILE A 368 25.05 -12.25 16.07
CA ILE A 368 24.27 -11.03 15.82
C ILE A 368 24.51 -10.06 17.00
N PRO A 369 25.03 -8.84 16.78
CA PRO A 369 25.29 -7.91 17.88
C PRO A 369 23.98 -7.40 18.51
N SER A 370 23.84 -7.55 19.84
CA SER A 370 22.70 -6.98 20.58
C SER A 370 22.66 -5.44 20.54
N SER A 371 23.80 -4.78 20.26
CA SER A 371 23.86 -3.34 20.06
C SER A 371 23.02 -2.85 18.87
N LEU A 372 22.64 -3.72 17.92
CA LEU A 372 21.68 -3.37 16.87
C LEU A 372 20.32 -2.91 17.42
N GLY A 373 19.96 -3.24 18.67
CA GLY A 373 18.77 -2.71 19.35
C GLY A 373 18.85 -1.22 19.72
N ASN A 374 20.03 -0.61 19.64
CA ASN A 374 20.20 0.84 19.79
C ASN A 374 19.67 1.61 18.56
N CYS A 375 19.53 0.95 17.40
CA CYS A 375 18.89 1.48 16.21
C CYS A 375 17.36 1.54 16.41
N LYS A 376 16.87 2.54 17.14
CA LYS A 376 15.46 2.64 17.60
C LYS A 376 14.41 2.66 16.49
N TYR A 377 14.80 2.93 15.25
CA TYR A 377 13.92 2.93 14.08
C TYR A 377 14.06 1.69 13.19
N LEU A 378 14.87 0.69 13.58
CA LEU A 378 15.13 -0.51 12.79
C LEU A 378 13.86 -1.35 12.63
N GLN A 379 13.32 -1.34 11.41
CA GLN A 379 12.08 -2.03 11.03
C GLN A 379 12.35 -3.29 10.18
N SER A 380 13.44 -3.31 9.42
CA SER A 380 13.76 -4.43 8.54
C SER A 380 15.21 -4.89 8.71
N LEU A 381 15.38 -6.14 9.15
CA LEU A 381 16.67 -6.77 9.41
C LEU A 381 16.76 -8.09 8.63
N GLU A 382 17.55 -8.09 7.57
CA GLU A 382 17.75 -9.26 6.71
C GLU A 382 19.24 -9.63 6.67
N ILE A 383 19.59 -10.78 7.27
CA ILE A 383 20.95 -11.32 7.33
C ILE A 383 20.97 -12.82 6.96
N SER A 384 20.00 -13.26 6.16
CA SER A 384 19.87 -14.66 5.76
C SER A 384 20.99 -15.12 4.82
N THR A 385 21.31 -16.41 4.76
CA THR A 385 22.42 -16.95 3.94
C THR A 385 23.77 -16.36 4.35
N ASN A 386 24.21 -16.70 5.57
CA ASN A 386 25.51 -16.31 6.17
C ASN A 386 26.04 -17.45 7.07
N ASN A 387 27.18 -17.25 7.75
CA ASN A 387 27.79 -18.21 8.68
C ASN A 387 27.61 -17.79 10.16
N LEU A 388 26.56 -17.02 10.50
CA LEU A 388 26.35 -16.52 11.86
C LEU A 388 25.97 -17.63 12.84
N GLY A 389 26.39 -17.52 14.10
CA GLY A 389 26.10 -18.47 15.17
C GLY A 389 25.74 -17.82 16.49
N GLY A 390 25.51 -18.65 17.51
CA GLY A 390 25.03 -18.19 18.82
C GLY A 390 23.54 -17.90 18.84
N VAL A 391 23.08 -17.26 19.92
CA VAL A 391 21.65 -17.02 20.21
C VAL A 391 21.11 -15.77 19.51
N ILE A 392 19.80 -15.77 19.22
CA ILE A 392 19.10 -14.62 18.62
C ILE A 392 18.80 -13.59 19.73
N PRO A 393 19.30 -12.33 19.65
CA PRO A 393 19.10 -11.32 20.70
C PRO A 393 17.74 -10.63 20.63
N ILE A 394 16.65 -11.38 20.37
CA ILE A 394 15.36 -10.88 19.89
C ILE A 394 14.69 -9.81 20.78
N SER A 395 14.96 -9.86 22.10
CA SER A 395 14.49 -8.88 23.08
C SER A 395 14.96 -7.44 22.83
N HIS A 396 15.96 -7.25 21.97
CA HIS A 396 16.52 -5.94 21.61
C HIS A 396 15.82 -5.28 20.42
N PHE A 397 14.86 -5.95 19.75
CA PHE A 397 14.29 -5.50 18.47
C PHE A 397 12.77 -5.20 18.46
N PRO A 398 12.18 -4.52 19.47
CA PRO A 398 10.72 -4.43 19.64
C PRO A 398 9.94 -3.74 18.51
N GLN A 399 10.61 -3.01 17.61
CA GLN A 399 9.98 -2.27 16.49
C GLN A 399 10.10 -2.98 15.13
N ILE A 400 10.66 -4.18 15.08
CA ILE A 400 10.86 -4.93 13.82
C ILE A 400 9.53 -5.33 13.18
N LEU A 401 9.46 -5.14 11.86
CA LEU A 401 8.38 -5.54 10.96
C LEU A 401 8.77 -6.79 10.14
N VAL A 402 10.05 -6.87 9.76
CA VAL A 402 10.66 -7.95 8.97
C VAL A 402 11.94 -8.43 9.65
N LEU A 403 12.02 -9.73 9.93
CA LEU A 403 13.22 -10.39 10.42
C LEU A 403 13.51 -11.65 9.59
N SER A 404 14.59 -11.62 8.81
CA SER A 404 15.08 -12.80 8.07
C SER A 404 16.51 -13.14 8.50
N LEU A 405 16.65 -14.25 9.22
CA LEU A 405 17.91 -14.81 9.72
C LEU A 405 18.19 -16.21 9.16
N ALA A 406 17.42 -16.63 8.15
CA ALA A 406 17.46 -17.97 7.58
C ALA A 406 18.83 -18.40 7.04
N GLN A 407 19.09 -19.70 6.93
CA GLN A 407 20.34 -20.24 6.35
C GLN A 407 21.57 -19.65 7.05
N ASN A 408 21.70 -19.99 8.33
CA ASN A 408 22.80 -19.62 9.22
C ASN A 408 23.11 -20.81 10.16
N SER A 409 23.98 -20.61 11.15
CA SER A 409 24.32 -21.59 12.21
C SER A 409 23.85 -21.16 13.61
N LEU A 410 22.80 -20.31 13.68
CA LEU A 410 22.24 -19.81 14.94
C LEU A 410 21.70 -20.95 15.79
N ASN A 411 21.86 -20.85 17.11
CA ASN A 411 21.63 -21.95 18.05
C ASN A 411 20.97 -21.50 19.36
N GLY A 412 20.76 -22.46 20.28
CA GLY A 412 19.97 -22.25 21.49
C GLY A 412 18.48 -22.42 21.21
N THR A 413 17.64 -21.63 21.87
CA THR A 413 16.17 -21.63 21.68
C THR A 413 15.69 -20.33 21.04
N LEU A 414 14.55 -20.36 20.36
CA LEU A 414 13.83 -19.13 20.01
C LEU A 414 13.29 -18.50 21.32
N PRO A 415 13.65 -17.27 21.71
CA PRO A 415 13.26 -16.72 23.02
C PRO A 415 11.76 -16.37 23.08
N VAL A 416 11.18 -16.39 24.29
CA VAL A 416 9.74 -16.11 24.49
C VAL A 416 9.38 -14.66 24.20
N GLU A 417 10.36 -13.77 24.27
CA GLU A 417 10.31 -12.35 23.92
C GLU A 417 10.00 -12.09 22.45
N VAL A 418 10.01 -13.12 21.59
CA VAL A 418 9.42 -13.06 20.24
C VAL A 418 7.99 -12.51 20.27
N GLY A 419 7.20 -12.82 21.29
CA GLY A 419 5.84 -12.30 21.47
C GLY A 419 5.76 -10.80 21.75
N ASN A 420 6.89 -10.13 22.03
CA ASN A 420 6.94 -8.67 22.18
C ASN A 420 6.98 -7.95 20.82
N LEU A 421 7.24 -8.66 19.72
CA LEU A 421 7.27 -8.12 18.36
C LEU A 421 5.84 -7.92 17.84
N LYS A 422 5.11 -6.94 18.38
CA LYS A 422 3.67 -6.73 18.08
C LYS A 422 3.37 -6.31 16.63
N ASN A 423 4.39 -5.81 15.92
CA ASN A 423 4.27 -5.28 14.55
C ASN A 423 4.92 -6.17 13.48
N ILE A 424 5.49 -7.33 13.85
CA ILE A 424 6.16 -8.21 12.89
C ILE A 424 5.14 -8.87 11.95
N PHE A 425 5.34 -8.76 10.65
CA PHE A 425 4.53 -9.45 9.63
C PHE A 425 5.30 -10.57 8.93
N TYR A 426 6.64 -10.53 8.98
CA TYR A 426 7.52 -11.54 8.40
C TYR A 426 8.60 -11.99 9.40
N LEU A 427 8.56 -13.26 9.79
CA LEU A 427 9.57 -13.91 10.64
C LEU A 427 10.11 -15.17 9.96
N ASP A 428 11.40 -15.16 9.65
CA ASP A 428 12.11 -16.29 9.08
C ASP A 428 13.42 -16.57 9.83
N VAL A 429 13.47 -17.72 10.51
CA VAL A 429 14.66 -18.25 11.19
C VAL A 429 14.94 -19.69 10.73
N SER A 430 14.54 -20.03 9.51
CA SER A 430 14.69 -21.36 8.93
C SER A 430 16.13 -21.75 8.61
N GLU A 431 16.40 -23.04 8.39
CA GLU A 431 17.71 -23.60 8.04
C GLU A 431 18.82 -23.11 9.01
N ASN A 432 18.67 -23.49 10.29
CA ASN A 432 19.51 -23.09 11.41
C ASN A 432 19.63 -24.25 12.44
N ASN A 433 20.36 -24.04 13.54
CA ASN A 433 20.55 -25.01 14.61
C ASN A 433 19.71 -24.69 15.87
N LEU A 434 18.53 -24.08 15.70
CA LEU A 434 17.64 -23.74 16.82
C LEU A 434 16.95 -24.99 17.40
N SER A 435 16.62 -24.95 18.69
CA SER A 435 16.15 -26.10 19.46
C SER A 435 15.12 -25.70 20.52
N GLY A 436 14.65 -26.67 21.31
CA GLY A 436 13.64 -26.46 22.36
C GLY A 436 12.20 -26.42 21.83
N GLU A 437 11.24 -26.07 22.68
CA GLU A 437 9.85 -25.85 22.24
C GLU A 437 9.73 -24.53 21.45
N ILE A 438 8.83 -24.48 20.47
CA ILE A 438 8.49 -23.22 19.81
C ILE A 438 7.67 -22.35 20.80
N PRO A 439 8.05 -21.08 21.06
CA PRO A 439 7.33 -20.23 21.99
C PRO A 439 5.86 -20.05 21.66
N ARG A 440 5.00 -20.31 22.66
CA ARG A 440 3.55 -20.13 22.52
C ARG A 440 3.18 -18.67 22.33
N THR A 441 3.97 -17.75 22.91
CA THR A 441 3.87 -16.28 22.82
C THR A 441 3.95 -15.71 21.39
N ILE A 442 4.35 -16.51 20.39
CA ILE A 442 4.18 -16.15 18.97
C ILE A 442 2.69 -15.89 18.65
N SER A 443 1.74 -16.44 19.43
CA SER A 443 0.29 -16.12 19.35
C SER A 443 -0.05 -14.64 19.48
N ASP A 444 0.87 -13.83 20.01
CA ASP A 444 0.64 -12.44 20.38
C ASP A 444 1.18 -11.47 19.30
N CYS A 445 1.85 -11.99 18.27
CA CYS A 445 2.27 -11.29 17.06
C CYS A 445 1.11 -11.21 16.07
N LEU A 446 0.04 -10.49 16.41
CA LEU A 446 -1.23 -10.50 15.67
C LEU A 446 -1.13 -9.99 14.22
N THR A 447 -0.04 -9.32 13.85
CA THR A 447 0.29 -8.87 12.48
C THR A 447 1.01 -9.92 11.63
N LEU A 448 1.37 -11.08 12.18
CA LEU A 448 2.23 -12.08 11.52
C LEU A 448 1.53 -12.74 10.33
N GLU A 449 2.05 -12.52 9.11
CA GLU A 449 1.56 -13.11 7.87
C GLU A 449 2.42 -14.29 7.39
N ASN A 450 3.72 -14.26 7.68
CA ASN A 450 4.71 -15.22 7.21
C ASN A 450 5.56 -15.74 8.38
N LEU A 451 5.54 -17.06 8.62
CA LEU A 451 6.34 -17.72 9.66
C LEU A 451 7.10 -18.93 9.10
N TYR A 452 8.42 -18.83 9.07
CA TYR A 452 9.33 -19.84 8.52
C TYR A 452 10.30 -20.31 9.63
N LEU A 453 10.09 -21.52 10.14
CA LEU A 453 10.89 -22.18 11.18
C LEU A 453 11.51 -23.51 10.71
N GLN A 454 11.34 -23.85 9.43
CA GLN A 454 11.75 -25.12 8.85
C GLN A 454 13.27 -25.36 8.88
N GLY A 455 13.72 -26.61 8.87
CA GLY A 455 15.15 -26.93 8.89
C GLY A 455 15.82 -26.51 10.19
N ASN A 456 15.28 -26.96 11.32
CA ASN A 456 15.79 -26.70 12.66
C ASN A 456 15.65 -27.97 13.53
N SER A 457 15.96 -27.88 14.82
CA SER A 457 15.78 -28.95 15.82
C SER A 457 14.67 -28.63 16.84
N PHE A 458 13.64 -27.87 16.47
CA PHE A 458 12.51 -27.59 17.36
C PHE A 458 11.74 -28.87 17.72
N GLN A 459 11.30 -28.95 18.97
CA GLN A 459 10.64 -30.12 19.58
C GLN A 459 9.36 -29.69 20.33
N GLY A 460 8.75 -30.62 21.07
CA GLY A 460 7.48 -30.40 21.76
C GLY A 460 6.27 -30.54 20.83
N THR A 461 5.20 -29.81 21.12
CA THR A 461 3.92 -29.88 20.38
C THR A 461 3.58 -28.56 19.68
N LEU A 462 2.87 -28.63 18.56
CA LEU A 462 2.30 -27.46 17.87
C LEU A 462 1.37 -26.66 18.81
N PRO A 463 1.61 -25.35 19.06
CA PRO A 463 0.77 -24.57 19.98
C PRO A 463 -0.67 -24.38 19.45
N PRO A 464 -1.71 -24.77 20.21
CA PRO A 464 -3.10 -24.49 19.81
C PRO A 464 -3.44 -22.99 19.83
N SER A 465 -2.71 -22.20 20.65
CA SER A 465 -2.90 -20.75 20.76
C SER A 465 -2.71 -20.01 19.43
N TRP A 466 -1.95 -20.57 18.48
CA TRP A 466 -1.71 -19.98 17.17
C TRP A 466 -2.97 -19.84 16.30
N ALA A 467 -4.10 -20.44 16.68
CA ALA A 467 -5.41 -20.11 16.11
C ALA A 467 -5.81 -18.62 16.31
N SER A 468 -5.10 -17.86 17.16
CA SER A 468 -5.20 -16.39 17.27
C SER A 468 -4.67 -15.65 16.04
N LEU A 469 -3.71 -16.23 15.30
CA LEU A 469 -2.92 -15.59 14.24
C LEU A 469 -3.69 -15.49 12.92
N ARG A 470 -4.83 -14.80 12.95
CA ARG A 470 -5.81 -14.74 11.86
C ARG A 470 -5.28 -14.09 10.57
N GLY A 471 -4.15 -13.37 10.63
CA GLY A 471 -3.43 -12.83 9.47
C GLY A 471 -2.43 -13.81 8.83
N LEU A 472 -2.12 -14.94 9.47
CA LEU A 472 -1.08 -15.87 9.01
C LEU A 472 -1.50 -16.55 7.69
N GLN A 473 -0.69 -16.35 6.65
CA GLN A 473 -0.88 -16.85 5.28
C GLN A 473 0.10 -17.97 4.94
N TYR A 474 1.35 -17.88 5.41
CA TYR A 474 2.40 -18.86 5.12
C TYR A 474 3.00 -19.38 6.42
N LEU A 475 2.99 -20.72 6.58
CA LEU A 475 3.57 -21.39 7.74
C LEU A 475 4.38 -22.63 7.30
N ASP A 476 5.70 -22.59 7.48
CA ASP A 476 6.57 -23.75 7.28
C ASP A 476 7.31 -24.13 8.56
N LEU A 477 7.06 -25.34 9.02
CA LEU A 477 7.64 -25.97 10.20
C LEU A 477 8.36 -27.29 9.82
N SER A 478 8.58 -27.54 8.53
CA SER A 478 9.11 -28.81 8.07
C SER A 478 10.56 -29.07 8.50
N ARG A 479 11.04 -30.32 8.42
CA ARG A 479 12.41 -30.69 8.82
C ARG A 479 12.71 -30.23 10.26
N ASN A 480 11.94 -30.73 11.22
CA ASN A 480 12.07 -30.45 12.65
C ASN A 480 11.73 -31.73 13.47
N ASN A 481 11.81 -31.65 14.79
CA ASN A 481 11.51 -32.76 15.70
C ASN A 481 10.13 -32.67 16.38
N LEU A 482 9.20 -31.85 15.87
CA LEU A 482 7.89 -31.59 16.46
C LEU A 482 7.04 -32.88 16.56
N SER A 483 6.22 -32.97 17.61
CA SER A 483 5.57 -34.21 18.03
C SER A 483 4.13 -34.00 18.51
N GLY A 484 3.41 -35.10 18.76
CA GLY A 484 2.01 -35.07 19.17
C GLY A 484 1.04 -34.77 18.02
N THR A 485 -0.19 -34.42 18.38
CA THR A 485 -1.29 -34.21 17.43
C THR A 485 -1.32 -32.80 16.84
N ILE A 486 -1.69 -32.70 15.56
CA ILE A 486 -2.03 -31.40 14.94
C ILE A 486 -3.29 -30.84 15.63
N PRO A 487 -3.23 -29.64 16.26
CA PRO A 487 -4.39 -29.04 16.90
C PRO A 487 -5.47 -28.72 15.86
N LYS A 488 -6.71 -29.16 16.10
CA LYS A 488 -7.81 -28.94 15.14
C LYS A 488 -8.11 -27.46 14.93
N ASP A 489 -7.84 -26.61 15.92
CA ASP A 489 -8.05 -25.16 15.85
C ASP A 489 -7.21 -24.46 14.77
N LEU A 490 -6.09 -25.05 14.33
CA LEU A 490 -5.30 -24.55 13.20
C LEU A 490 -6.09 -24.56 11.88
N GLN A 491 -7.16 -25.37 11.77
CA GLN A 491 -8.05 -25.38 10.61
C GLN A 491 -8.84 -24.06 10.45
N ASN A 492 -8.88 -23.22 11.48
CA ASN A 492 -9.57 -21.93 11.47
C ASN A 492 -8.74 -20.79 10.85
N LEU A 493 -7.44 -21.04 10.62
CA LEU A 493 -6.51 -20.10 9.99
C LEU A 493 -6.71 -20.02 8.48
N SER A 494 -6.50 -18.83 7.91
CA SER A 494 -6.68 -18.54 6.48
C SER A 494 -5.42 -18.85 5.65
N LEU A 495 -4.65 -19.87 6.04
CA LEU A 495 -3.36 -20.20 5.44
C LEU A 495 -3.50 -20.51 3.93
N LEU A 496 -2.65 -19.88 3.13
CA LEU A 496 -2.44 -20.19 1.72
C LEU A 496 -1.48 -21.38 1.56
N TYR A 497 -0.53 -21.52 2.47
CA TYR A 497 0.50 -22.56 2.50
C TYR A 497 0.78 -23.03 3.94
N LEU A 498 0.73 -24.34 4.16
CA LEU A 498 1.07 -25.00 5.41
C LEU A 498 1.99 -26.21 5.17
N ASN A 499 3.20 -26.19 5.71
CA ASN A 499 4.11 -27.32 5.61
C ASN A 499 4.58 -27.81 6.98
N LEU A 500 4.17 -29.04 7.31
CA LEU A 500 4.48 -29.76 8.55
C LEU A 500 5.33 -31.01 8.28
N SER A 501 5.82 -31.19 7.05
CA SER A 501 6.51 -32.41 6.62
C SER A 501 7.82 -32.68 7.35
N PHE A 502 8.24 -33.95 7.40
CA PHE A 502 9.48 -34.38 8.06
C PHE A 502 9.58 -33.92 9.52
N ASN A 503 8.55 -34.30 10.30
CA ASN A 503 8.45 -34.17 11.75
C ASN A 503 8.03 -35.53 12.38
N ASN A 504 7.80 -35.55 13.69
CA ASN A 504 7.36 -36.72 14.48
C ASN A 504 5.86 -36.63 14.87
N LEU A 505 5.03 -35.94 14.09
CA LEU A 505 3.61 -35.73 14.40
C LEU A 505 2.80 -37.04 14.28
N GLU A 506 1.73 -37.16 15.07
CA GLU A 506 0.91 -38.37 15.18
C GLU A 506 -0.60 -38.10 15.30
N GLY A 507 -1.42 -39.07 14.87
CA GLY A 507 -2.88 -39.01 14.97
C GLY A 507 -3.58 -38.41 13.75
N GLU A 508 -4.83 -38.00 13.94
CA GLU A 508 -5.74 -37.59 12.86
C GLU A 508 -5.38 -36.20 12.29
N VAL A 509 -5.17 -36.11 10.99
CA VAL A 509 -5.02 -34.84 10.27
C VAL A 509 -6.41 -34.18 10.12
N PRO A 510 -6.57 -32.87 10.44
CA PRO A 510 -7.81 -32.13 10.19
C PRO A 510 -8.24 -32.14 8.71
N THR A 511 -9.49 -31.79 8.43
CA THR A 511 -10.09 -31.88 7.07
C THR A 511 -10.66 -30.57 6.54
N GLU A 512 -10.53 -29.47 7.29
CA GLU A 512 -11.11 -28.16 6.95
C GLU A 512 -10.03 -27.07 6.83
N GLY A 513 -10.42 -25.89 6.32
CA GLY A 513 -9.48 -24.79 6.08
C GLY A 513 -8.39 -25.19 5.09
N VAL A 514 -7.13 -24.85 5.42
CA VAL A 514 -5.96 -25.21 4.60
C VAL A 514 -5.78 -26.73 4.43
N PHE A 515 -6.19 -27.54 5.42
CA PHE A 515 -6.06 -29.01 5.37
C PHE A 515 -6.95 -29.66 4.30
N ARG A 516 -7.93 -28.92 3.77
CA ARG A 516 -8.77 -29.34 2.64
C ARG A 516 -8.13 -29.05 1.26
N ASN A 517 -7.07 -28.24 1.23
CA ASN A 517 -6.41 -27.82 -0.01
C ASN A 517 -5.14 -28.64 -0.25
N ALA A 518 -5.25 -29.76 -0.99
CA ALA A 518 -4.15 -30.69 -1.20
C ALA A 518 -2.85 -30.06 -1.79
N SER A 519 -2.95 -28.96 -2.55
CA SER A 519 -1.78 -28.25 -3.08
C SER A 519 -1.28 -27.12 -2.16
N GLY A 520 -1.99 -26.82 -1.07
CA GLY A 520 -1.63 -25.83 -0.06
C GLY A 520 -1.16 -26.43 1.26
N ILE A 521 -1.13 -27.77 1.39
CA ILE A 521 -0.65 -28.46 2.59
C ILE A 521 0.36 -29.57 2.28
N SER A 522 1.39 -29.69 3.12
CA SER A 522 2.35 -30.79 3.10
C SER A 522 2.53 -31.40 4.50
N VAL A 523 2.27 -32.70 4.65
CA VAL A 523 2.42 -33.47 5.91
C VAL A 523 3.29 -34.72 5.78
N THR A 524 3.92 -34.92 4.62
CA THR A 524 4.75 -36.10 4.29
C THR A 524 5.89 -36.35 5.29
N GLY A 525 6.35 -37.59 5.42
CA GLY A 525 7.40 -38.00 6.36
C GLY A 525 6.95 -38.26 7.81
N ASN A 526 5.84 -37.69 8.26
CA ASN A 526 5.26 -37.93 9.60
C ASN A 526 4.62 -39.34 9.68
N LYS A 527 5.41 -40.36 10.03
CA LYS A 527 5.05 -41.79 9.94
C LYS A 527 3.84 -42.25 10.80
N LYS A 528 3.31 -41.39 11.67
CA LYS A 528 2.19 -41.71 12.58
C LYS A 528 0.91 -40.89 12.29
N LEU A 529 0.89 -40.06 11.26
CA LEU A 529 -0.33 -39.35 10.85
C LEU A 529 -1.29 -40.28 10.11
N CYS A 530 -2.58 -40.06 10.31
CA CYS A 530 -3.67 -40.84 9.74
C CYS A 530 -4.87 -39.94 9.38
N GLY A 531 -5.81 -40.43 8.57
CA GLY A 531 -6.99 -39.67 8.16
C GLY A 531 -6.66 -38.50 7.23
N GLY A 532 -7.29 -37.34 7.43
CA GLY A 532 -7.21 -36.21 6.50
C GLY A 532 -8.02 -36.42 5.21
N ILE A 533 -7.71 -35.64 4.17
CA ILE A 533 -8.30 -35.79 2.83
C ILE A 533 -7.60 -36.90 2.03
N LEU A 534 -8.33 -37.49 1.07
CA LEU A 534 -7.87 -38.68 0.32
C LEU A 534 -6.57 -38.43 -0.48
N GLU A 535 -6.40 -37.20 -0.94
CA GLU A 535 -5.25 -36.72 -1.71
C GLU A 535 -3.93 -36.80 -0.93
N LEU A 536 -3.97 -36.85 0.41
CA LEU A 536 -2.78 -37.01 1.27
C LEU A 536 -2.30 -38.47 1.40
N GLN A 537 -3.08 -39.44 0.91
CA GLN A 537 -2.74 -40.88 0.88
C GLN A 537 -2.36 -41.51 2.24
N LEU A 538 -2.82 -40.93 3.35
CA LEU A 538 -2.58 -41.44 4.70
C LEU A 538 -3.46 -42.67 5.01
N GLN A 539 -2.99 -43.52 5.92
CA GLN A 539 -3.79 -44.65 6.42
C GLN A 539 -5.01 -44.12 7.22
N ALA A 540 -6.14 -44.85 7.18
CA ALA A 540 -7.26 -44.57 8.07
C ALA A 540 -6.86 -44.76 9.54
N CYS A 541 -7.32 -43.87 10.43
CA CYS A 541 -7.00 -43.95 11.86
C CYS A 541 -7.65 -45.16 12.55
N ASP A 542 -6.91 -45.85 13.42
CA ASP A 542 -7.44 -46.96 14.23
C ASP A 542 -8.50 -46.47 15.23
N ILE A 543 -9.77 -46.65 14.86
CA ILE A 543 -10.90 -46.36 15.74
C ILE A 543 -10.89 -47.35 16.91
N LYS A 544 -10.34 -46.92 18.05
CA LYS A 544 -10.45 -47.63 19.34
C LYS A 544 -11.90 -47.59 19.83
N VAL A 545 -12.74 -48.46 19.27
CA VAL A 545 -14.15 -48.64 19.65
C VAL A 545 -14.23 -49.05 21.12
N LYS A 546 -14.48 -48.09 22.01
CA LYS A 546 -14.88 -48.35 23.39
C LYS A 546 -16.19 -49.14 23.35
N LYS A 547 -16.12 -50.46 23.58
CA LYS A 547 -17.29 -51.36 23.68
C LYS A 547 -18.22 -50.88 24.79
N ARG A 548 -19.21 -50.04 24.47
CA ARG A 548 -20.28 -49.65 25.40
C ARG A 548 -21.05 -50.91 25.79
N GLY A 549 -20.97 -51.28 27.07
CA GLY A 549 -21.60 -52.50 27.58
C GLY A 549 -23.13 -52.49 27.42
N LYS A 550 -23.75 -53.67 27.40
CA LYS A 550 -25.18 -53.91 27.15
C LYS A 550 -26.14 -53.44 28.27
N SER A 551 -25.85 -52.31 28.91
CA SER A 551 -26.57 -51.78 30.08
C SER A 551 -27.81 -50.95 29.72
N HIS A 552 -27.77 -50.17 28.64
CA HIS A 552 -28.85 -49.25 28.28
C HIS A 552 -30.11 -49.96 27.75
N ALA A 553 -29.95 -51.05 26.98
CA ALA A 553 -31.08 -51.80 26.43
C ALA A 553 -31.98 -52.37 27.55
N LEU A 554 -31.38 -52.99 28.58
CA LEU A 554 -32.12 -53.58 29.69
C LEU A 554 -32.94 -52.53 30.46
N LYS A 555 -32.35 -51.34 30.70
CA LYS A 555 -33.04 -50.22 31.35
C LYS A 555 -34.20 -49.70 30.51
N LEU A 556 -34.04 -49.62 29.18
CA LEU A 556 -35.11 -49.18 28.28
C LEU A 556 -36.28 -50.17 28.29
N THR A 557 -36.02 -51.49 28.28
CA THR A 557 -37.06 -52.52 28.35
C THR A 557 -37.86 -52.43 29.65
N VAL A 558 -37.21 -52.24 30.81
CA VAL A 558 -37.89 -52.07 32.11
C VAL A 558 -38.79 -50.84 32.09
N ILE A 559 -38.31 -49.70 31.59
CA ILE A 559 -39.10 -48.46 31.50
C ILE A 559 -40.34 -48.65 30.61
N ILE A 560 -40.22 -49.33 29.48
CA ILE A 560 -41.33 -49.61 28.56
C ILE A 560 -42.37 -50.55 29.21
N VAL A 561 -41.94 -51.62 29.89
CA VAL A 561 -42.85 -52.54 30.58
C VAL A 561 -43.60 -51.84 31.73
N CYS A 562 -42.90 -51.04 32.54
CA CYS A 562 -43.54 -50.23 33.58
C CYS A 562 -44.54 -49.22 33.00
N GLY A 563 -44.19 -48.55 31.89
CA GLY A 563 -45.09 -47.61 31.20
C GLY A 563 -46.38 -48.28 30.72
N ILE A 564 -46.28 -49.48 30.13
CA ILE A 564 -47.44 -50.26 29.67
C ILE A 564 -48.31 -50.69 30.86
N LEU A 565 -47.73 -51.18 31.97
CA LEU A 565 -48.49 -51.52 33.18
C LEU A 565 -49.23 -50.29 33.75
N CYS A 566 -48.56 -49.15 33.86
CA CYS A 566 -49.17 -47.91 34.35
C CYS A 566 -50.31 -47.42 33.44
N PHE A 567 -50.21 -47.61 32.11
CA PHE A 567 -51.27 -47.25 31.16
C PHE A 567 -52.48 -48.20 31.24
N LEU A 568 -52.26 -49.49 31.45
CA LEU A 568 -53.33 -50.48 31.67
C LEU A 568 -54.05 -50.23 33.02
N LEU A 569 -53.31 -49.89 34.08
CA LEU A 569 -53.91 -49.56 35.38
C LEU A 569 -54.68 -48.23 35.36
N SER A 570 -54.17 -47.19 34.69
CA SER A 570 -54.83 -45.88 34.62
C SER A 570 -56.07 -45.90 33.72
N SER A 571 -56.05 -46.66 32.61
CA SER A 571 -57.23 -46.85 31.76
C SER A 571 -58.34 -47.64 32.48
N LEU A 572 -57.99 -48.68 33.26
CA LEU A 572 -58.96 -49.39 34.10
C LEU A 572 -59.59 -48.44 35.15
N PHE A 573 -58.78 -47.60 35.80
CA PHE A 573 -59.24 -46.61 36.76
C PHE A 573 -60.16 -45.54 36.13
N LEU A 574 -59.82 -45.05 34.93
CA LEU A 574 -60.64 -44.09 34.19
C LEU A 574 -61.99 -44.68 33.78
N VAL A 575 -62.05 -45.94 33.33
CA VAL A 575 -63.31 -46.63 32.99
C VAL A 575 -64.22 -46.79 34.23
N LEU A 576 -63.64 -47.01 35.41
CA LEU A 576 -64.40 -47.05 36.67
C LEU A 576 -64.85 -45.65 37.14
N TYR A 577 -63.99 -44.64 36.98
CA TYR A 577 -64.28 -43.24 37.36
C TYR A 577 -65.40 -42.63 36.50
N TRP A 578 -65.35 -42.83 35.17
CA TRP A 578 -66.35 -42.29 34.23
C TRP A 578 -67.75 -42.92 34.38
N ARG A 579 -67.89 -44.02 35.14
CA ARG A 579 -69.20 -44.59 35.51
C ARG A 579 -69.92 -43.86 36.66
N ARG A 580 -69.37 -42.79 37.25
CA ARG A 580 -70.03 -42.02 38.34
C ARG A 580 -70.10 -40.49 38.14
N LYS A 581 -71.00 -40.08 37.23
CA LYS A 581 -72.00 -38.97 37.42
C LYS A 581 -71.45 -37.56 37.80
N SER A 582 -71.21 -36.63 36.87
CA SER A 582 -72.17 -35.81 36.09
C SER A 582 -72.92 -34.69 36.84
N LYS A 583 -72.56 -33.40 36.61
CA LYS A 583 -73.41 -32.24 36.20
C LYS A 583 -72.84 -30.82 36.50
N LYS A 584 -73.23 -29.84 35.65
CA LYS A 584 -73.25 -28.35 35.76
C LYS A 584 -71.98 -27.47 35.51
N LYS A 585 -72.11 -26.59 34.49
CA LYS A 585 -71.99 -25.09 34.42
C LYS A 585 -71.14 -24.33 35.48
N SER A 586 -70.48 -23.18 35.17
CA SER A 586 -70.34 -22.38 33.92
C SER A 586 -69.42 -21.14 34.07
N SER A 587 -68.87 -20.62 32.96
CA SER A 587 -68.17 -19.31 32.82
C SER A 587 -66.81 -19.17 33.51
N SER A 588 -65.90 -18.26 33.15
CA SER A 588 -65.99 -17.11 32.21
C SER A 588 -64.66 -16.78 31.48
N THR A 589 -64.79 -16.11 30.32
CA THR A 589 -63.84 -15.23 29.58
C THR A 589 -62.32 -15.46 29.58
N LEU A 590 -61.77 -15.51 28.36
CA LEU A 590 -60.35 -15.39 27.99
C LEU A 590 -59.90 -13.91 27.91
N SER A 591 -58.66 -13.62 28.30
CA SER A 591 -57.92 -12.42 27.87
C SER A 591 -56.41 -12.69 27.80
N ASN A 592 -55.79 -12.50 26.64
CA ASN A 592 -54.35 -12.61 26.44
C ASN A 592 -53.66 -11.25 26.70
N THR A 593 -52.48 -11.24 27.33
CA THR A 593 -51.24 -10.54 26.89
C THR A 593 -50.11 -10.72 27.91
N GLU A 594 -48.92 -11.16 27.44
CA GLU A 594 -47.58 -10.65 27.83
C GLU A 594 -47.08 -10.78 29.30
N LEU A 595 -45.77 -10.79 29.65
CA LEU A 595 -44.49 -11.02 28.94
C LEU A 595 -43.39 -11.42 29.98
N ILE A 596 -42.29 -12.05 29.50
CA ILE A 596 -40.90 -12.03 30.06
C ILE A 596 -40.67 -12.44 31.54
N SER A 597 -39.99 -13.57 31.76
CA SER A 597 -38.56 -13.59 32.18
C SER A 597 -38.02 -14.98 32.63
N LYS A 598 -36.68 -15.07 32.71
CA LYS A 598 -35.89 -15.91 33.64
C LYS A 598 -35.74 -17.41 33.34
N TYR A 599 -34.79 -17.73 32.45
CA TYR A 599 -33.96 -18.94 32.55
C TYR A 599 -32.52 -18.52 32.94
N ILE A 600 -31.99 -19.11 34.01
CA ILE A 600 -30.60 -18.94 34.51
C ILE A 600 -30.17 -20.32 35.06
N LYS A 601 -28.84 -20.58 35.02
CA LYS A 601 -28.09 -21.83 35.32
C LYS A 601 -27.78 -22.66 34.05
N GLU A 602 -26.55 -23.13 33.84
CA GLU A 602 -25.31 -22.88 34.60
C GLU A 602 -24.10 -23.04 33.68
N THR A 603 -23.21 -22.04 33.66
CA THR A 603 -21.88 -22.10 33.04
C THR A 603 -20.85 -21.86 34.13
N GLU A 604 -19.89 -22.77 34.28
CA GLU A 604 -18.74 -22.55 35.17
C GLU A 604 -17.93 -21.35 34.64
N ILE A 605 -17.61 -20.42 35.54
CA ILE A 605 -16.97 -19.15 35.17
C ILE A 605 -15.45 -19.32 35.19
N VAL A 606 -14.83 -19.01 34.07
CA VAL A 606 -13.53 -18.31 34.06
C VAL A 606 -13.75 -17.06 33.21
N ASP A 607 -13.61 -15.91 33.86
CA ASP A 607 -13.62 -14.53 33.34
C ASP A 607 -14.72 -14.17 32.32
N GLN A 608 -15.84 -13.66 32.84
CA GLN A 608 -16.80 -12.88 32.05
C GLN A 608 -16.39 -11.41 32.02
N GLU A 609 -15.73 -10.98 30.93
CA GLU A 609 -15.85 -9.60 30.49
C GLU A 609 -17.23 -9.38 29.83
N GLU A 610 -17.92 -8.30 30.16
CA GLU A 610 -19.22 -7.96 29.55
C GLU A 610 -19.00 -7.43 28.11
N MET A 611 -18.92 -8.35 27.14
CA MET A 611 -18.68 -8.00 25.75
C MET A 611 -19.85 -7.19 25.15
N ILE A 612 -19.67 -5.88 25.03
CA ILE A 612 -20.59 -4.99 24.32
C ILE A 612 -20.53 -5.27 22.81
N ILE A 613 -21.69 -5.40 22.16
CA ILE A 613 -21.82 -5.72 20.74
C ILE A 613 -22.65 -4.66 19.99
N ALA A 614 -22.34 -4.44 18.71
CA ALA A 614 -23.13 -3.59 17.83
C ALA A 614 -24.03 -4.46 16.93
N VAL A 615 -25.32 -4.12 16.81
CA VAL A 615 -26.29 -4.89 16.01
C VAL A 615 -26.90 -4.01 14.91
N LYS A 616 -26.44 -4.21 13.67
CA LYS A 616 -26.97 -3.56 12.47
C LYS A 616 -28.22 -4.29 11.99
N VAL A 617 -29.39 -3.88 12.46
CA VAL A 617 -30.70 -4.37 11.98
C VAL A 617 -31.05 -3.69 10.65
N LEU A 618 -31.42 -4.46 9.62
CA LEU A 618 -31.74 -3.88 8.30
C LEU A 618 -33.24 -3.58 8.17
N ASN A 619 -33.55 -2.37 7.70
CA ASN A 619 -34.91 -2.01 7.30
C ASN A 619 -35.27 -2.62 5.95
N LEU A 620 -35.93 -3.79 5.97
CA LEU A 620 -36.25 -4.54 4.76
C LEU A 620 -37.34 -3.91 3.87
N GLN A 621 -38.02 -2.85 4.34
CA GLN A 621 -38.91 -2.04 3.50
C GLN A 621 -38.12 -1.16 2.51
N GLN A 622 -36.82 -0.92 2.75
CA GLN A 622 -35.98 -0.14 1.85
C GLN A 622 -35.60 -0.95 0.60
N LYS A 623 -35.95 -0.42 -0.57
CA LYS A 623 -35.69 -1.05 -1.88
C LYS A 623 -34.20 -1.36 -2.07
N GLY A 624 -33.85 -2.64 -1.89
CA GLY A 624 -32.48 -3.14 -2.03
C GLY A 624 -31.85 -3.67 -0.73
N ALA A 625 -32.46 -3.48 0.44
CA ALA A 625 -31.90 -3.91 1.74
C ALA A 625 -31.54 -5.41 1.78
N SER A 626 -32.42 -6.30 1.31
CA SER A 626 -32.12 -7.74 1.20
C SER A 626 -31.00 -8.09 0.20
N LYS A 627 -30.68 -7.21 -0.77
CA LYS A 627 -29.48 -7.35 -1.62
C LYS A 627 -28.22 -6.82 -0.93
N SER A 628 -28.35 -5.71 -0.21
CA SER A 628 -27.28 -5.13 0.64
C SER A 628 -26.79 -6.14 1.68
N PHE A 629 -27.71 -6.75 2.45
CA PHE A 629 -27.40 -7.83 3.40
C PHE A 629 -26.61 -8.97 2.75
N ILE A 630 -27.02 -9.44 1.57
CA ILE A 630 -26.36 -10.56 0.90
C ILE A 630 -25.00 -10.14 0.32
N ALA A 631 -24.83 -8.90 -0.16
CA ALA A 631 -23.53 -8.39 -0.58
C ALA A 631 -22.57 -8.26 0.62
N GLU A 632 -23.03 -7.63 1.70
CA GLU A 632 -22.29 -7.41 2.93
C GLU A 632 -21.89 -8.75 3.58
N CYS A 633 -22.80 -9.70 3.79
CA CYS A 633 -22.47 -11.03 4.29
C CYS A 633 -21.54 -11.82 3.35
N ASN A 634 -21.65 -11.67 2.03
CA ASN A 634 -20.71 -12.30 1.08
C ASN A 634 -19.31 -11.68 1.12
N VAL A 635 -19.17 -10.41 1.48
CA VAL A 635 -17.85 -9.79 1.69
C VAL A 635 -17.31 -10.18 3.07
N LEU A 636 -18.06 -9.89 4.14
CA LEU A 636 -17.68 -10.13 5.54
C LEU A 636 -17.26 -11.58 5.84
N ARG A 637 -17.85 -12.57 5.17
CA ARG A 637 -17.45 -13.99 5.31
C ARG A 637 -16.01 -14.26 4.84
N ASN A 638 -15.49 -13.45 3.92
CA ASN A 638 -14.23 -13.68 3.22
C ASN A 638 -13.14 -12.63 3.51
N ILE A 639 -13.39 -11.64 4.40
CA ILE A 639 -12.40 -10.62 4.79
C ILE A 639 -12.00 -10.72 6.26
N ARG A 640 -10.71 -10.51 6.53
CA ARG A 640 -10.09 -10.45 7.87
C ARG A 640 -8.87 -9.53 7.80
N HIS A 641 -8.96 -8.33 8.38
CA HIS A 641 -7.86 -7.37 8.45
C HIS A 641 -8.06 -6.48 9.70
N ARG A 642 -6.98 -6.03 10.34
CA ARG A 642 -7.04 -5.34 11.64
C ARG A 642 -7.84 -4.02 11.61
N ASN A 643 -7.89 -3.37 10.45
CA ASN A 643 -8.60 -2.10 10.22
C ASN A 643 -9.96 -2.29 9.52
N LEU A 644 -10.60 -3.45 9.67
CA LEU A 644 -11.95 -3.74 9.14
C LEU A 644 -12.85 -4.21 10.28
N VAL A 645 -14.07 -3.68 10.39
CA VAL A 645 -14.97 -3.98 11.52
C VAL A 645 -15.30 -5.48 11.55
N LYS A 646 -14.86 -6.13 12.64
CA LYS A 646 -15.00 -7.57 12.85
C LYS A 646 -16.46 -7.95 13.07
N THR A 647 -16.94 -8.85 12.23
CA THR A 647 -18.28 -9.46 12.33
C THR A 647 -18.23 -10.66 13.27
N LEU A 648 -19.15 -10.69 14.23
CA LEU A 648 -19.32 -11.81 15.17
C LEU A 648 -20.28 -12.86 14.61
N THR A 649 -21.41 -12.42 14.04
CA THR A 649 -22.39 -13.30 13.39
C THR A 649 -23.36 -12.49 12.51
N CYS A 650 -24.17 -13.17 11.71
CA CYS A 650 -25.32 -12.58 11.03
C CYS A 650 -26.58 -13.45 11.25
N CYS A 651 -27.73 -12.81 11.38
CA CYS A 651 -29.03 -13.44 11.55
C CYS A 651 -29.91 -13.16 10.34
N ALA A 652 -30.54 -14.21 9.80
CA ALA A 652 -31.65 -14.13 8.87
C ALA A 652 -32.74 -15.08 9.40
N SER A 653 -33.86 -14.51 9.83
CA SER A 653 -34.91 -15.22 10.57
C SER A 653 -36.27 -14.52 10.36
N ILE A 654 -37.25 -14.82 11.21
CA ILE A 654 -38.57 -14.21 11.24
C ILE A 654 -38.76 -13.54 12.62
N ASP A 655 -39.35 -12.34 12.66
CA ASP A 655 -39.65 -11.64 13.92
C ASP A 655 -40.88 -12.20 14.65
N TYR A 656 -41.14 -11.71 15.87
CA TYR A 656 -42.28 -12.11 16.69
C TYR A 656 -43.66 -11.69 16.14
N LYS A 657 -43.70 -10.98 14.99
CA LYS A 657 -44.91 -10.58 14.26
C LYS A 657 -45.05 -11.31 12.92
N GLY A 658 -44.13 -12.19 12.56
CA GLY A 658 -44.14 -12.96 11.30
C GLY A 658 -43.44 -12.30 10.11
N ASN A 659 -42.71 -11.19 10.30
CA ASN A 659 -41.98 -10.50 9.24
C ASN A 659 -40.58 -11.08 9.05
N GLU A 660 -40.00 -10.96 7.84
CA GLU A 660 -38.58 -11.25 7.62
C GLU A 660 -37.70 -10.33 8.49
N PHE A 661 -36.73 -10.91 9.20
CA PHE A 661 -35.78 -10.20 10.06
C PHE A 661 -34.35 -10.49 9.62
N LYS A 662 -33.55 -9.45 9.40
CA LYS A 662 -32.13 -9.56 9.04
C LYS A 662 -31.30 -8.58 9.86
N ALA A 663 -30.24 -9.08 10.47
CA ALA A 663 -29.29 -8.28 11.25
C ALA A 663 -27.86 -8.82 11.13
N ILE A 664 -26.88 -7.93 11.26
CA ILE A 664 -25.46 -8.29 11.33
C ILE A 664 -24.93 -7.81 12.68
N VAL A 665 -24.18 -8.67 13.37
CA VAL A 665 -23.64 -8.43 14.70
C VAL A 665 -22.13 -8.23 14.58
N PHE A 666 -21.65 -7.10 15.09
CA PHE A 666 -20.26 -6.67 15.05
C PHE A 666 -19.74 -6.43 16.47
N GLU A 667 -18.42 -6.32 16.60
CA GLU A 667 -17.79 -5.81 17.83
C GLU A 667 -18.12 -4.32 18.00
N PHE A 668 -18.32 -3.88 19.25
CA PHE A 668 -18.71 -2.50 19.53
C PHE A 668 -17.52 -1.53 19.48
N MET A 669 -17.60 -0.54 18.60
CA MET A 669 -16.57 0.46 18.38
C MET A 669 -16.83 1.67 19.29
N ALA A 670 -16.21 1.67 20.48
CA ALA A 670 -16.57 2.56 21.58
C ALA A 670 -16.44 4.06 21.30
N ASN A 671 -15.47 4.47 20.48
CA ASN A 671 -15.28 5.87 20.09
C ASN A 671 -16.19 6.29 18.92
N GLY A 672 -16.98 5.36 18.35
CA GLY A 672 -17.98 5.63 17.33
C GLY A 672 -17.39 5.92 15.95
N SER A 673 -18.17 6.52 15.04
CA SER A 673 -17.67 6.89 13.71
C SER A 673 -16.76 8.12 13.74
N LEU A 674 -15.76 8.14 12.84
CA LEU A 674 -14.88 9.27 12.56
C LEU A 674 -15.68 10.55 12.25
N GLU A 675 -16.84 10.42 11.60
CA GLU A 675 -17.78 11.52 11.38
C GLU A 675 -18.12 12.30 12.67
N ASN A 676 -18.31 11.62 13.80
CA ASN A 676 -18.63 12.25 15.09
C ASN A 676 -17.45 12.99 15.73
N TRP A 677 -16.22 12.75 15.25
CA TRP A 677 -15.00 13.43 15.71
C TRP A 677 -14.64 14.64 14.84
N LEU A 678 -14.93 14.58 13.54
CA LEU A 678 -14.78 15.71 12.63
C LEU A 678 -15.94 16.71 12.80
N HIS A 679 -17.17 16.21 12.95
CA HIS A 679 -18.41 17.00 13.00
C HIS A 679 -19.29 16.63 14.21
N PRO A 680 -18.83 16.89 15.45
CA PRO A 680 -19.63 16.60 16.64
C PRO A 680 -20.94 17.39 16.65
N ASN A 681 -22.06 16.71 16.94
CA ASN A 681 -23.35 17.35 17.14
C ASN A 681 -23.33 18.23 18.41
N ILE A 682 -24.06 19.35 18.35
CA ILE A 682 -24.08 20.39 19.38
C ILE A 682 -24.60 19.86 20.73
N ASP A 683 -25.45 18.84 20.72
CA ASP A 683 -26.18 18.33 21.90
C ASP A 683 -25.31 17.50 22.88
N ASN A 684 -24.01 17.30 22.60
CA ASN A 684 -23.10 16.46 23.41
C ASN A 684 -22.01 17.30 24.12
N GLU A 685 -22.42 18.19 25.03
CA GLU A 685 -21.53 19.21 25.65
C GLU A 685 -20.35 18.66 26.49
N ASN A 686 -20.36 17.38 26.89
CA ASN A 686 -19.46 16.83 27.91
C ASN A 686 -18.20 16.08 27.42
N GLN A 687 -17.87 16.08 26.12
CA GLN A 687 -16.59 15.52 25.63
C GLN A 687 -15.96 16.37 24.52
N SER A 688 -14.72 16.84 24.75
CA SER A 688 -13.95 17.61 23.75
C SER A 688 -13.36 16.71 22.66
N ARG A 689 -14.21 16.19 21.77
CA ARG A 689 -13.83 15.34 20.63
C ARG A 689 -13.10 16.15 19.56
N ASN A 690 -11.77 16.20 19.68
CA ASN A 690 -10.85 16.81 18.73
C ASN A 690 -9.73 15.81 18.41
N LEU A 691 -9.46 15.58 17.12
CA LEU A 691 -8.32 14.77 16.67
C LEU A 691 -7.13 15.68 16.37
N ASN A 692 -5.95 15.36 16.90
CA ASN A 692 -4.71 16.07 16.56
C ASN A 692 -4.11 15.56 15.22
N LEU A 693 -3.11 16.26 14.69
CA LEU A 693 -2.42 15.93 13.43
C LEU A 693 -1.98 14.45 13.35
N LEU A 694 -1.39 13.92 14.42
CA LEU A 694 -0.88 12.55 14.46
C LEU A 694 -2.02 11.52 14.45
N GLN A 695 -3.09 11.75 15.20
CA GLN A 695 -4.28 10.88 15.20
C GLN A 695 -4.95 10.85 13.82
N ARG A 696 -5.12 12.01 13.16
CA ARG A 696 -5.68 12.07 11.80
C ARG A 696 -4.80 11.35 10.78
N LEU A 697 -3.46 11.40 10.94
CA LEU A 697 -2.52 10.68 10.10
C LEU A 697 -2.58 9.15 10.32
N ILE A 698 -2.66 8.69 11.57
CA ILE A 698 -2.81 7.26 11.91
C ILE A 698 -4.12 6.71 11.33
N ILE A 699 -5.24 7.42 11.54
CA ILE A 699 -6.56 7.06 11.00
C ILE A 699 -6.54 7.01 9.46
N ALA A 700 -5.79 7.89 8.79
CA ALA A 700 -5.58 7.82 7.34
C ALA A 700 -4.84 6.54 6.92
N ILE A 701 -3.73 6.22 7.60
CA ILE A 701 -2.90 5.02 7.33
C ILE A 701 -3.71 3.74 7.56
N ASP A 702 -4.49 3.66 8.64
CA ASP A 702 -5.38 2.54 8.95
C ASP A 702 -6.40 2.28 7.83
N VAL A 703 -7.08 3.35 7.37
CA VAL A 703 -8.06 3.28 6.28
C VAL A 703 -7.38 2.94 4.94
N ALA A 704 -6.18 3.45 4.67
CA ALA A 704 -5.39 3.05 3.49
C ALA A 704 -5.02 1.56 3.53
N SER A 705 -4.58 1.04 4.68
CA SER A 705 -4.26 -0.38 4.89
C SER A 705 -5.48 -1.26 4.64
N ALA A 706 -6.64 -0.85 5.15
CA ALA A 706 -7.92 -1.53 4.90
C ALA A 706 -8.26 -1.64 3.40
N LEU A 707 -8.08 -0.56 2.63
CA LEU A 707 -8.35 -0.56 1.19
C LEU A 707 -7.34 -1.40 0.42
N HIS A 708 -6.05 -1.28 0.74
CA HIS A 708 -4.99 -2.07 0.10
C HIS A 708 -5.23 -3.59 0.29
N TYR A 709 -5.63 -4.00 1.50
CA TYR A 709 -6.08 -5.37 1.78
C TYR A 709 -7.28 -5.80 0.91
N LEU A 710 -8.32 -4.95 0.82
CA LEU A 710 -9.51 -5.24 0.02
C LEU A 710 -9.20 -5.35 -1.48
N HIS A 711 -8.29 -4.53 -2.00
CA HIS A 711 -7.97 -4.44 -3.42
C HIS A 711 -6.97 -5.49 -3.90
N GLU A 712 -5.91 -5.78 -3.15
CA GLU A 712 -4.80 -6.63 -3.62
C GLU A 712 -4.76 -8.02 -2.98
N TYR A 713 -5.11 -8.15 -1.69
CA TYR A 713 -4.91 -9.39 -0.92
C TYR A 713 -6.17 -10.26 -0.83
N CYS A 714 -7.35 -9.71 -1.14
CA CYS A 714 -8.58 -10.50 -1.22
C CYS A 714 -8.58 -11.41 -2.47
N LYS A 715 -8.75 -12.72 -2.26
CA LYS A 715 -8.82 -13.79 -3.31
C LYS A 715 -9.74 -13.48 -4.50
N ARG A 716 -10.72 -12.62 -4.29
CA ARG A 716 -11.39 -11.83 -5.33
C ARG A 716 -11.28 -10.37 -4.88
N PRO A 717 -10.63 -9.46 -5.64
CA PRO A 717 -10.55 -8.06 -5.27
C PRO A 717 -11.91 -7.48 -4.94
N ILE A 718 -12.00 -6.80 -3.79
CA ILE A 718 -13.23 -6.26 -3.23
C ILE A 718 -13.17 -4.75 -3.31
N ILE A 719 -14.14 -4.16 -4.00
CA ILE A 719 -14.31 -2.72 -4.09
C ILE A 719 -15.43 -2.36 -3.13
N HIS A 720 -15.17 -1.45 -2.19
CA HIS A 720 -16.08 -1.07 -1.12
C HIS A 720 -17.27 -0.25 -1.62
N CYS A 721 -17.03 0.64 -2.59
CA CYS A 721 -18.03 1.49 -3.24
C CYS A 721 -18.79 2.49 -2.35
N ASP A 722 -18.41 2.68 -1.08
CA ASP A 722 -19.05 3.64 -0.17
C ASP A 722 -18.19 4.09 1.02
N LEU A 723 -16.89 4.35 0.79
CA LEU A 723 -16.00 4.82 1.84
C LEU A 723 -16.27 6.30 2.19
N LYS A 724 -16.50 6.58 3.47
CA LYS A 724 -16.79 7.91 4.05
C LYS A 724 -16.57 7.91 5.57
N PRO A 725 -16.44 9.08 6.26
CA PRO A 725 -16.24 9.13 7.72
C PRO A 725 -17.31 8.44 8.57
N SER A 726 -18.55 8.30 8.09
CA SER A 726 -19.60 7.52 8.77
C SER A 726 -19.27 6.03 8.86
N ASN A 727 -18.58 5.52 7.83
CA ASN A 727 -18.27 4.11 7.63
C ASN A 727 -16.86 3.75 8.13
N VAL A 728 -16.16 4.70 8.75
CA VAL A 728 -14.92 4.47 9.49
C VAL A 728 -15.24 4.61 10.97
N LEU A 729 -15.12 3.51 11.73
CA LEU A 729 -15.36 3.46 13.17
C LEU A 729 -14.04 3.42 13.94
N LEU A 730 -14.03 3.92 15.17
CA LEU A 730 -12.86 3.96 16.06
C LEU A 730 -13.09 3.08 17.28
N ASP A 731 -12.14 2.21 17.58
CA ASP A 731 -12.14 1.37 18.79
C ASP A 731 -11.62 2.13 20.03
N ASN A 732 -11.40 1.41 21.14
CA ASN A 732 -10.89 1.98 22.39
C ASN A 732 -9.54 2.69 22.24
N ASP A 733 -8.66 2.15 21.39
CA ASP A 733 -7.28 2.62 21.18
C ASP A 733 -7.17 3.67 20.06
N MET A 734 -8.32 4.14 19.55
CA MET A 734 -8.46 5.08 18.43
C MET A 734 -7.94 4.55 17.08
N ILE A 735 -7.80 3.22 16.94
CA ILE A 735 -7.47 2.56 15.68
C ILE A 735 -8.71 2.62 14.77
N ALA A 736 -8.51 2.86 13.48
CA ALA A 736 -9.62 3.00 12.53
C ALA A 736 -10.03 1.68 11.88
N HIS A 737 -11.35 1.45 11.80
CA HIS A 737 -11.99 0.26 11.26
C HIS A 737 -13.02 0.62 10.17
N VAL A 738 -12.77 0.18 8.93
CA VAL A 738 -13.67 0.39 7.80
C VAL A 738 -14.85 -0.60 7.83
N SER A 739 -16.05 -0.15 7.45
CA SER A 739 -17.34 -0.83 7.69
C SER A 739 -18.41 -0.53 6.63
N ASP A 740 -19.57 -1.20 6.73
CA ASP A 740 -20.72 -1.08 5.80
C ASP A 740 -20.43 -1.52 4.36
N PHE A 741 -20.26 -2.83 4.17
CA PHE A 741 -20.01 -3.45 2.87
C PHE A 741 -21.29 -3.63 2.02
N GLY A 742 -22.39 -2.92 2.34
CA GLY A 742 -23.69 -3.08 1.69
C GLY A 742 -23.73 -2.76 0.19
N LEU A 743 -22.78 -1.95 -0.30
CA LEU A 743 -22.63 -1.63 -1.74
C LEU A 743 -21.46 -2.34 -2.43
N ALA A 744 -20.67 -3.11 -1.69
CA ALA A 744 -19.39 -3.65 -2.14
C ALA A 744 -19.52 -4.69 -3.27
N ARG A 745 -18.44 -4.87 -4.06
CA ARG A 745 -18.40 -5.74 -5.25
C ARG A 745 -17.15 -6.61 -5.23
N LEU A 746 -17.31 -7.90 -5.56
CA LEU A 746 -16.21 -8.85 -5.77
C LEU A 746 -15.90 -8.99 -7.26
N LEU A 747 -14.66 -8.79 -7.68
CA LEU A 747 -14.21 -9.02 -9.05
C LEU A 747 -13.94 -10.51 -9.32
N SER A 748 -14.07 -10.96 -10.57
CA SER A 748 -13.84 -12.35 -10.99
C SER A 748 -12.52 -12.50 -11.73
N ALA A 749 -11.75 -13.55 -11.42
CA ALA A 749 -10.37 -13.76 -11.88
C ALA A 749 -10.23 -14.34 -13.31
N THR A 750 -11.26 -14.23 -14.15
CA THR A 750 -11.23 -14.69 -15.55
C THR A 750 -10.88 -13.53 -16.47
N ASN A 751 -9.71 -13.58 -17.11
CA ASN A 751 -9.28 -12.65 -18.17
C ASN A 751 -10.04 -12.89 -19.49
N ASP A 752 -11.36 -12.93 -19.41
CA ASP A 752 -12.24 -13.17 -20.55
C ASP A 752 -12.87 -11.85 -20.98
N VAL A 753 -12.51 -11.37 -22.18
CA VAL A 753 -12.91 -10.07 -22.73
C VAL A 753 -14.39 -10.07 -23.19
N SER A 754 -15.17 -11.09 -22.79
CA SER A 754 -16.46 -11.42 -23.38
C SER A 754 -17.57 -11.78 -22.37
N GLN A 755 -17.79 -10.97 -21.32
CA GLN A 755 -19.04 -11.07 -20.55
C GLN A 755 -19.64 -9.73 -20.06
N ASN A 756 -20.60 -9.22 -20.85
CA ASN A 756 -21.49 -8.12 -20.48
C ASN A 756 -22.47 -8.54 -19.37
N GLN A 757 -22.02 -8.57 -18.11
CA GLN A 757 -22.90 -8.81 -16.96
C GLN A 757 -23.73 -7.55 -16.60
N THR A 758 -24.77 -7.31 -17.42
CA THR A 758 -25.76 -6.24 -17.26
C THR A 758 -26.36 -6.23 -15.85
N SER A 759 -25.97 -5.25 -15.03
CA SER A 759 -26.38 -5.16 -13.62
C SER A 759 -26.73 -3.72 -13.19
N THR A 760 -27.71 -3.14 -13.90
CA THR A 760 -28.41 -1.86 -13.64
C THR A 760 -27.52 -0.61 -13.53
N VAL A 761 -27.63 0.27 -14.53
CA VAL A 761 -27.10 1.65 -14.47
C VAL A 761 -27.74 2.39 -13.31
N GLY A 762 -26.92 2.83 -12.37
CA GLY A 762 -27.32 3.62 -11.21
C GLY A 762 -26.08 4.05 -10.43
N ILE A 763 -26.05 5.31 -10.01
CA ILE A 763 -24.95 5.87 -9.22
C ILE A 763 -24.86 5.11 -7.89
N LYS A 764 -23.64 4.71 -7.50
CA LYS A 764 -23.34 4.04 -6.23
C LYS A 764 -22.31 4.82 -5.44
N GLY A 765 -22.36 4.66 -4.13
CA GLY A 765 -21.57 5.43 -3.17
C GLY A 765 -22.25 6.76 -2.78
N SER A 766 -21.84 7.28 -1.63
CA SER A 766 -22.44 8.45 -1.00
C SER A 766 -22.09 9.75 -1.72
N ILE A 767 -23.07 10.67 -1.77
CA ILE A 767 -22.95 11.98 -2.42
C ILE A 767 -21.76 12.74 -1.82
N GLY A 768 -20.88 13.26 -2.69
CA GLY A 768 -19.65 13.98 -2.32
C GLY A 768 -18.41 13.10 -2.23
N TYR A 769 -18.54 11.81 -1.89
CA TYR A 769 -17.44 10.86 -1.76
C TYR A 769 -17.24 9.99 -3.02
N ALA A 770 -18.34 9.56 -3.63
CA ALA A 770 -18.30 8.69 -4.80
C ALA A 770 -17.58 9.34 -5.99
N ALA A 771 -16.64 8.61 -6.59
CA ALA A 771 -15.98 8.99 -7.83
C ALA A 771 -17.01 9.13 -8.99
N PRO A 772 -16.98 10.20 -9.80
CA PRO A 772 -17.90 10.38 -10.93
C PRO A 772 -17.95 9.18 -11.90
N GLU A 773 -16.81 8.53 -12.09
CA GLU A 773 -16.58 7.36 -12.93
C GLU A 773 -17.28 6.05 -12.46
N TYR A 774 -17.83 5.98 -11.23
CA TYR A 774 -18.48 4.76 -10.70
C TYR A 774 -19.65 4.24 -11.56
N GLY A 775 -20.26 5.09 -12.38
CA GLY A 775 -21.37 4.73 -13.27
C GLY A 775 -21.01 3.75 -14.41
N ALA A 776 -19.73 3.58 -14.74
CA ALA A 776 -19.27 2.67 -15.79
C ALA A 776 -19.12 1.20 -15.34
N GLY A 777 -19.23 0.94 -14.03
CA GLY A 777 -18.95 -0.35 -13.41
C GLY A 777 -17.70 -0.27 -12.54
N GLY A 778 -17.88 -0.32 -11.22
CA GLY A 778 -16.83 -0.02 -10.24
C GLY A 778 -15.50 -0.76 -10.46
N VAL A 779 -14.43 0.01 -10.39
CA VAL A 779 -13.00 -0.36 -10.49
C VAL A 779 -12.28 0.19 -9.23
N LYS A 780 -11.08 -0.32 -8.90
CA LYS A 780 -10.37 -0.04 -7.62
C LYS A 780 -10.19 1.45 -7.33
N GLU A 781 -9.90 2.22 -8.38
CA GLU A 781 -9.63 3.65 -8.40
C GLU A 781 -10.79 4.48 -7.79
N GLY A 782 -12.02 3.95 -7.84
CA GLY A 782 -13.19 4.61 -7.24
C GLY A 782 -13.13 4.69 -5.72
N ASP A 783 -12.60 3.66 -5.04
CA ASP A 783 -12.37 3.71 -3.59
C ASP A 783 -11.18 4.61 -3.25
N VAL A 784 -10.13 4.61 -4.09
CA VAL A 784 -8.96 5.49 -3.92
C VAL A 784 -9.37 6.97 -3.99
N TYR A 785 -10.28 7.33 -4.90
CA TYR A 785 -10.88 8.66 -4.94
C TYR A 785 -11.69 8.97 -3.66
N SER A 786 -12.50 8.02 -3.21
CA SER A 786 -13.33 8.17 -2.00
C SER A 786 -12.46 8.37 -0.75
N TYR A 787 -11.33 7.65 -0.68
CA TYR A 787 -10.29 7.82 0.34
C TYR A 787 -9.63 9.19 0.27
N GLY A 788 -9.30 9.67 -0.93
CA GLY A 788 -8.82 11.04 -1.15
C GLY A 788 -9.77 12.07 -0.53
N ILE A 789 -11.08 11.99 -0.83
CA ILE A 789 -12.09 12.89 -0.25
C ILE A 789 -12.13 12.79 1.29
N LEU A 790 -12.07 11.56 1.84
CA LEU A 790 -12.05 11.32 3.28
C LEU A 790 -10.84 11.97 3.97
N VAL A 791 -9.65 11.87 3.36
CA VAL A 791 -8.42 12.54 3.82
C VAL A 791 -8.55 14.06 3.77
N LEU A 792 -9.11 14.62 2.68
CA LEU A 792 -9.33 16.06 2.57
C LEU A 792 -10.33 16.58 3.62
N GLU A 793 -11.36 15.80 3.94
CA GLU A 793 -12.31 16.13 5.00
C GLU A 793 -11.66 16.06 6.38
N MET A 794 -10.85 15.04 6.65
CA MET A 794 -10.08 14.93 7.90
C MET A 794 -9.21 16.16 8.13
N PHE A 795 -8.45 16.64 7.13
CA PHE A 795 -7.52 17.74 7.35
C PHE A 795 -8.14 19.15 7.23
N THR A 796 -9.34 19.30 6.64
CA THR A 796 -10.05 20.60 6.61
C THR A 796 -11.15 20.76 7.66
N GLY A 797 -11.68 19.66 8.19
CA GLY A 797 -12.89 19.69 9.03
C GLY A 797 -14.14 20.10 8.23
N ARG A 798 -14.18 19.87 6.92
CA ARG A 798 -15.29 20.30 6.03
C ARG A 798 -15.88 19.15 5.24
N ARG A 799 -17.20 18.96 5.38
CA ARG A 799 -17.98 17.93 4.67
C ARG A 799 -17.96 18.19 3.16
N PRO A 800 -17.78 17.18 2.28
CA PRO A 800 -17.94 17.38 0.83
C PRO A 800 -19.37 17.76 0.41
N THR A 801 -20.32 17.73 1.35
CA THR A 801 -21.72 18.18 1.22
C THR A 801 -22.02 19.52 1.93
N ASP A 802 -20.99 20.28 2.34
CA ASP A 802 -21.16 21.64 2.90
C ASP A 802 -21.96 22.54 1.93
N LYS A 803 -22.79 23.43 2.47
CA LYS A 803 -23.62 24.38 1.71
C LYS A 803 -22.80 25.35 0.84
N MET A 804 -21.50 25.50 1.08
CA MET A 804 -20.58 26.25 0.23
C MET A 804 -20.15 25.50 -1.04
N PHE A 805 -20.35 24.17 -1.11
CA PHE A 805 -20.03 23.33 -2.27
C PHE A 805 -21.22 23.22 -3.22
N LYS A 806 -21.24 24.10 -4.23
CA LYS A 806 -22.27 24.20 -5.27
C LYS A 806 -21.64 24.50 -6.63
N ASP A 807 -22.41 24.31 -7.70
CA ASP A 807 -22.07 24.79 -9.06
C ASP A 807 -20.70 24.32 -9.58
N GLY A 808 -20.30 23.09 -9.21
CA GLY A 808 -19.01 22.48 -9.55
C GLY A 808 -17.87 22.76 -8.56
N PHE A 809 -18.09 23.63 -7.56
CA PHE A 809 -17.18 23.78 -6.42
C PHE A 809 -17.42 22.65 -5.40
N ASN A 810 -16.34 22.01 -4.96
CA ASN A 810 -16.37 20.86 -4.06
C ASN A 810 -15.10 20.83 -3.19
N LEU A 811 -15.04 19.92 -2.22
CA LEU A 811 -13.95 19.82 -1.25
C LEU A 811 -12.56 19.64 -1.89
N HIS A 812 -12.46 18.83 -2.94
CA HIS A 812 -11.22 18.65 -3.70
C HIS A 812 -10.76 19.95 -4.38
N ASN A 813 -11.68 20.68 -5.00
CA ASN A 813 -11.41 21.98 -5.61
C ASN A 813 -11.07 23.05 -4.55
N PHE A 814 -11.66 22.99 -3.36
CA PHE A 814 -11.35 23.90 -2.25
C PHE A 814 -9.94 23.69 -1.69
N VAL A 815 -9.55 22.45 -1.37
CA VAL A 815 -8.22 22.19 -0.79
C VAL A 815 -7.10 22.54 -1.77
N ARG A 816 -7.23 22.10 -3.02
CA ARG A 816 -6.25 22.37 -4.08
C ARG A 816 -6.52 23.69 -4.83
N MET A 817 -7.26 24.60 -4.20
CA MET A 817 -7.14 26.05 -4.42
C MET A 817 -6.31 26.76 -3.33
N ALA A 818 -5.82 26.03 -2.32
CA ALA A 818 -5.01 26.58 -1.23
C ALA A 818 -3.68 25.85 -0.96
N LEU A 819 -3.47 24.64 -1.48
CA LEU A 819 -2.18 23.93 -1.41
C LEU A 819 -1.16 24.49 -2.45
N PRO A 820 0.02 25.01 -2.06
CA PRO A 820 0.58 25.06 -0.70
C PRO A 820 0.36 26.40 0.04
N GLU A 821 0.30 27.52 -0.70
CA GLU A 821 0.47 28.89 -0.19
C GLU A 821 -0.54 29.34 0.87
N ARG A 822 -1.72 28.72 0.91
CA ARG A 822 -2.83 29.06 1.82
C ARG A 822 -3.24 27.86 2.68
N LEU A 823 -2.42 26.81 2.79
CA LEU A 823 -2.74 25.61 3.56
C LEU A 823 -3.15 25.93 5.01
N VAL A 824 -2.44 26.84 5.68
CA VAL A 824 -2.74 27.29 7.05
C VAL A 824 -4.13 27.94 7.17
N GLN A 825 -4.70 28.46 6.08
CA GLN A 825 -6.04 29.09 6.06
C GLN A 825 -7.19 28.09 5.87
N ILE A 826 -6.89 26.83 5.51
CA ILE A 826 -7.89 25.80 5.18
C ILE A 826 -7.82 24.53 6.04
N VAL A 827 -6.69 24.28 6.71
CA VAL A 827 -6.57 23.19 7.67
C VAL A 827 -7.49 23.47 8.85
N ASP A 828 -8.16 22.43 9.37
CA ASP A 828 -8.97 22.54 10.59
C ASP A 828 -8.08 23.05 11.74
N PRO A 829 -8.38 24.21 12.36
CA PRO A 829 -7.59 24.75 13.47
C PRO A 829 -7.43 23.79 14.66
N LYS A 830 -8.32 22.80 14.82
CA LYS A 830 -8.19 21.74 15.84
C LYS A 830 -7.06 20.74 15.57
N THR A 831 -6.44 20.78 14.39
CA THR A 831 -5.40 19.83 13.97
C THR A 831 -4.07 20.09 14.68
N PHE A 832 -3.78 21.36 14.97
CA PHE A 832 -2.60 21.82 15.70
C PHE A 832 -2.97 22.16 17.15
N PRO A 833 -2.07 21.96 18.13
CA PRO A 833 -2.26 22.53 19.45
C PRO A 833 -2.23 24.07 19.36
N GLN A 834 -3.16 24.74 20.05
CA GLN A 834 -3.07 26.18 20.23
C GLN A 834 -1.90 26.48 21.19
N GLU A 835 -0.92 27.25 20.72
CA GLU A 835 0.03 27.92 21.61
C GLU A 835 -0.73 28.88 22.54
N LYS A 836 -0.23 29.03 23.77
CA LYS A 836 -0.80 29.87 24.84
C LYS A 836 0.17 30.97 25.23
#